data_AF-A0ABC8V8K6-F1
#
_entry.id   AF-A0ABC8V8K6-F1
#
_cell.length_a   1.000
_cell.length_b   1.000
_cell.length_c   1.000
_cell.angle_alpha   90.00
_cell.angle_beta   90.00
_cell.angle_gamma   90.00
#
_symmetry.space_group_name_H-M   'P 1'
#
loop_
_entity.id
_entity.type
_entity.pdbx_description
1 polymer ?
#
loop_
_entity_poly.entity_id
_entity_poly.type
_entity_poly.pdbx_seq_one_letter_code
_entity_poly.pdbx_strand_id
1 'polypeptide(L)'
;MSSSSSSPPPPPPPPPKLPIPGRRNILITSALPYVNNVPHLGNIIGCVLSADVFARYCRLRGYNALYICGTDEYGTATETKAMEEKCSPKEICDKYHAIHDEVYKWFDIKFDKFGRTSSPQQTEICQAIFHELMKNNWLSENTMQQLYCDTCQRFLADRLVEGACPTQGCTNKAARGDQCDNCSHMLNPTELIDPKCKVCKNTPHIRETDHLFLELPLLKDKLVNYINDTSVAGMWSQNAIQATNAWLKEGLKPRCITRDLKWGVPVPMEKYKDKVFYVWFDAPIGYVSITASYTPEWEKWWKNPDNVELFQFMGKDNVPFHTIMFPSTLLGTGEIWTMMKTISVTEYLNYEAGKFSKSKGIGVFGNDAKNTNIPPEVWRFYLLMSRPEASDTLFTWTDLQAKLNSELVHNLGNFINRVLSFVAKPAGAGYGSIIPDAPGAESHPSTSELADKISKRVDQYLDAMEKVKLKQGLKIAMGISDEGNAYLQGSEFWRLYKEDPISCAIVIKTSVGLVYLLTCLLEPFMPSFSNEVLRQLNLSPEENLSFSEEKGESVKAKTPWDFLPAGHKIGRPTPLFEELKNDIVSEYRKKYAGSQAERSSKEVADAEATKIANQLRSTTLSEGGSKKEQKKQPGSSKSKAEVSVAKLDIRVGLIRKAEKHPDADSLYVEEIDVGEEDPRTVVSGLVKYIPLEEMQNRKVCVLCNLKPVAMRGIKSHAMVLAASSDDHTKVELVEPPAGAAVGERVTFAGYSGEPEASLSGKSKVWEKLAADLHSNGERVACYKDVPFTTSAGVCKVKTIANGEIR
;
A
#
# COMPACT_ATOMS: atom_id res chain seq x y z
N MET A 1 2.34 37.53 -41.95
CA MET A 1 2.73 36.11 -42.08
C MET A 1 3.33 35.68 -40.75
N SER A 2 2.52 35.07 -39.89
CA SER A 2 2.98 34.54 -38.59
C SER A 2 3.50 33.12 -38.78
N SER A 3 4.81 32.94 -38.64
CA SER A 3 5.46 31.63 -38.68
C SER A 3 5.10 30.81 -37.44
N SER A 4 4.22 29.83 -37.61
CA SER A 4 3.95 28.80 -36.61
C SER A 4 5.18 27.87 -36.51
N SER A 5 5.88 27.92 -35.38
CA SER A 5 6.92 26.96 -35.05
C SER A 5 6.28 25.61 -34.72
N SER A 6 6.22 24.70 -35.69
CA SER A 6 5.88 23.30 -35.45
C SER A 6 7.05 22.61 -34.74
N SER A 7 6.83 22.15 -33.52
CA SER A 7 7.77 21.26 -32.83
C SER A 7 8.07 20.03 -33.70
N PRO A 8 9.33 19.53 -33.75
CA PRO A 8 9.66 18.35 -34.51
C PRO A 8 8.88 17.13 -34.01
N PRO A 9 8.50 16.20 -34.91
CA PRO A 9 7.81 14.98 -34.52
C PRO A 9 8.67 14.15 -33.56
N PRO A 10 8.06 13.44 -32.58
CA PRO A 10 8.80 12.58 -31.67
C PRO A 10 9.53 11.47 -32.44
N PRO A 11 10.69 11.00 -31.95
CA PRO A 11 11.42 9.91 -32.56
C PRO A 11 10.56 8.64 -32.64
N PRO A 12 10.77 7.78 -33.65
CA PRO A 12 10.05 6.52 -33.75
C PRO A 12 10.31 5.66 -32.50
N PRO A 13 9.32 4.87 -32.04
CA PRO A 13 9.50 3.99 -30.91
C PRO A 13 10.61 2.95 -31.22
N PRO A 14 11.38 2.52 -30.20
CA PRO A 14 12.38 1.48 -30.40
C PRO A 14 11.73 0.18 -30.91
N PRO A 15 12.46 -0.65 -31.66
CA PRO A 15 11.93 -1.91 -32.16
C PRO A 15 11.49 -2.82 -31.00
N PRO A 16 10.45 -3.66 -31.20
CA PRO A 16 10.00 -4.57 -30.17
C PRO A 16 11.09 -5.56 -29.75
N LYS A 17 11.17 -5.86 -28.46
CA LYS A 17 12.08 -6.86 -27.90
C LYS A 17 11.57 -8.26 -28.21
N LEU A 18 12.42 -9.08 -28.80
CA LEU A 18 12.17 -10.50 -29.06
C LEU A 18 13.14 -11.37 -28.24
N PRO A 19 12.80 -12.64 -27.96
CA PRO A 19 13.73 -13.56 -27.31
C PRO A 19 15.01 -13.74 -28.12
N ILE A 20 16.14 -13.80 -27.41
CA ILE A 20 17.48 -13.97 -27.97
C ILE A 20 17.94 -15.39 -27.64
N PRO A 21 18.23 -16.24 -28.66
CA PRO A 21 18.76 -17.58 -28.43
C PRO A 21 20.04 -17.58 -27.60
N GLY A 22 20.18 -18.54 -26.68
CA GLY A 22 21.34 -18.67 -25.80
C GLY A 22 21.43 -17.64 -24.67
N ARG A 23 20.50 -16.67 -24.60
CA ARG A 23 20.34 -15.76 -23.47
C ARG A 23 19.13 -16.13 -22.64
N ARG A 24 19.13 -15.71 -21.38
CA ARG A 24 17.97 -15.86 -20.50
C ARG A 24 16.90 -14.85 -20.89
N ASN A 25 15.76 -15.33 -21.40
CA ASN A 25 14.62 -14.51 -21.81
C ASN A 25 13.53 -14.59 -20.75
N ILE A 26 13.22 -13.47 -20.11
CA ILE A 26 12.28 -13.40 -18.99
C ILE A 26 11.04 -12.62 -19.44
N LEU A 27 9.92 -13.33 -19.50
CA LEU A 27 8.61 -12.71 -19.70
C LEU A 27 8.00 -12.43 -18.33
N ILE A 28 7.64 -11.17 -18.08
CA ILE A 28 7.12 -10.73 -16.79
C ILE A 28 5.71 -10.19 -17.01
N THR A 29 4.76 -10.69 -16.22
CA THR A 29 3.40 -10.16 -16.20
C THR A 29 3.02 -9.73 -14.79
N SER A 30 2.29 -8.63 -14.71
CA SER A 30 1.61 -8.23 -13.49
C SER A 30 0.11 -8.38 -13.68
N ALA A 31 -0.60 -8.82 -12.64
CA ALA A 31 -2.05 -9.00 -12.71
C ALA A 31 -2.73 -7.75 -13.27
N LEU A 32 -3.57 -7.94 -14.30
CA LEU A 32 -4.25 -6.84 -14.97
C LEU A 32 -5.17 -6.12 -13.98
N PRO A 33 -4.90 -4.85 -13.60
CA PRO A 33 -5.81 -4.09 -12.77
C PRO A 33 -7.16 -3.92 -13.46
N TYR A 34 -8.23 -4.19 -12.72
CA TYR A 34 -9.58 -3.87 -13.18
C TYR A 34 -9.73 -2.36 -13.36
N VAL A 35 -10.16 -1.94 -14.55
CA VAL A 35 -10.09 -0.55 -15.00
C VAL A 35 -11.04 0.38 -14.26
N ASN A 36 -12.15 -0.10 -13.71
CA ASN A 36 -13.25 0.77 -13.31
C ASN A 36 -13.02 1.63 -12.04
N ASN A 37 -11.82 1.61 -11.45
CA ASN A 37 -11.49 2.33 -10.22
C ASN A 37 -10.00 2.65 -10.15
N VAL A 38 -9.65 3.78 -9.54
CA VAL A 38 -8.25 4.16 -9.28
C VAL A 38 -7.55 3.08 -8.43
N PRO A 39 -6.30 2.69 -8.73
CA PRO A 39 -5.58 1.70 -7.93
C PRO A 39 -5.13 2.32 -6.60
N HIS A 40 -5.27 1.57 -5.50
CA HIS A 40 -4.72 1.94 -4.20
C HIS A 40 -3.34 1.33 -3.96
N LEU A 41 -2.65 1.79 -2.90
CA LEU A 41 -1.29 1.33 -2.59
C LEU A 41 -1.18 -0.20 -2.50
N GLY A 42 -2.17 -0.86 -1.90
CA GLY A 42 -2.26 -2.33 -1.87
C GLY A 42 -2.26 -3.01 -3.25
N ASN A 43 -2.95 -2.45 -4.27
CA ASN A 43 -2.90 -3.00 -5.63
C ASN A 43 -1.52 -2.77 -6.26
N ILE A 44 -0.93 -1.60 -6.00
CA ILE A 44 0.37 -1.21 -6.54
C ILE A 44 1.45 -2.15 -6.01
N ILE A 45 1.57 -2.31 -4.68
CA ILE A 45 2.59 -3.18 -4.08
C ILE A 45 2.38 -4.65 -4.42
N GLY A 46 1.12 -5.12 -4.43
CA GLY A 46 0.83 -6.54 -4.63
C GLY A 46 1.07 -7.03 -6.05
N CYS A 47 1.08 -6.11 -7.03
CA CYS A 47 1.15 -6.44 -8.45
C CYS A 47 2.27 -5.62 -9.12
N VAL A 48 1.96 -4.41 -9.60
CA VAL A 48 2.78 -3.72 -10.61
C VAL A 48 4.14 -3.25 -10.08
N LEU A 49 4.23 -2.84 -8.81
CA LEU A 49 5.50 -2.42 -8.20
C LEU A 49 6.40 -3.62 -7.91
N SER A 50 5.84 -4.75 -7.46
CA SER A 50 6.62 -5.98 -7.27
C SER A 50 7.21 -6.48 -8.59
N ALA A 51 6.40 -6.51 -9.65
CA ALA A 51 6.86 -6.92 -10.98
C ALA A 51 7.88 -5.94 -11.56
N ASP A 52 7.71 -4.63 -11.34
CA ASP A 52 8.66 -3.61 -11.81
C ASP A 52 10.05 -3.79 -11.21
N VAL A 53 10.12 -4.02 -9.90
CA VAL A 53 11.39 -4.29 -9.20
C VAL A 53 12.09 -5.49 -9.83
N PHE A 54 11.37 -6.60 -10.04
CA PHE A 54 11.98 -7.77 -10.65
C PHE A 54 12.37 -7.51 -12.12
N ALA A 55 11.56 -6.80 -12.89
CA ALA A 55 11.88 -6.44 -14.28
C ALA A 55 13.13 -5.56 -14.39
N ARG A 56 13.27 -4.57 -13.51
CA ARG A 56 14.47 -3.72 -13.42
C ARG A 56 15.69 -4.54 -13.03
N TYR A 57 15.57 -5.41 -12.02
CA TYR A 57 16.63 -6.34 -11.65
C TYR A 57 17.07 -7.22 -12.84
N CYS A 58 16.13 -7.84 -13.57
CA CYS A 58 16.47 -8.65 -14.73
C CYS A 58 17.22 -7.85 -15.80
N ARG A 59 16.77 -6.62 -16.10
CA ARG A 59 17.43 -5.73 -17.07
C ARG A 59 18.84 -5.35 -16.60
N LEU A 60 18.99 -5.02 -15.32
CA LEU A 60 20.27 -4.66 -14.73
C LEU A 60 21.28 -5.83 -14.76
N ARG A 61 20.80 -7.06 -14.57
CA ARG A 61 21.58 -8.30 -14.70
C ARG A 61 21.96 -8.64 -16.16
N GLY A 62 21.37 -7.95 -17.14
CA GLY A 62 21.60 -8.17 -18.57
C GLY A 62 20.66 -9.20 -19.21
N TYR A 63 19.63 -9.66 -18.49
CA TYR A 63 18.64 -10.59 -19.04
C TYR A 63 17.75 -9.88 -20.06
N ASN A 64 17.29 -10.64 -21.06
CA ASN A 64 16.33 -10.12 -22.01
C ASN A 64 14.93 -10.15 -21.38
N ALA A 65 14.55 -9.04 -20.73
CA ALA A 65 13.29 -8.94 -20.00
C ALA A 65 12.23 -8.16 -20.78
N LEU A 66 11.05 -8.75 -20.90
CA LEU A 66 9.83 -8.11 -21.42
C LEU A 66 8.77 -8.05 -20.31
N TYR A 67 8.43 -6.83 -19.87
CA TYR A 67 7.43 -6.60 -18.83
C TYR A 67 6.12 -6.07 -19.41
N ILE A 68 5.08 -6.89 -19.34
CA ILE A 68 3.75 -6.66 -19.90
C ILE A 68 2.70 -6.51 -18.80
N CYS A 69 1.85 -5.50 -18.91
CA CYS A 69 0.63 -5.36 -18.11
C CYS A 69 -0.40 -4.55 -18.92
N GLY A 70 -1.56 -4.29 -18.34
CA GLY A 70 -2.62 -3.52 -18.95
C GLY A 70 -3.85 -3.48 -18.08
N THR A 71 -4.89 -2.83 -18.55
CA THR A 71 -6.17 -2.79 -17.85
C THR A 71 -7.06 -3.96 -18.28
N ASP A 72 -7.70 -4.59 -17.29
CA ASP A 72 -8.82 -5.51 -17.50
C ASP A 72 -10.12 -4.70 -17.55
N GLU A 73 -10.79 -4.74 -18.70
CA GLU A 73 -11.82 -3.78 -19.07
C GLU A 73 -13.23 -4.35 -19.20
N TYR A 74 -13.37 -5.67 -19.29
CA TYR A 74 -14.66 -6.31 -19.56
C TYR A 74 -15.45 -6.67 -18.30
N GLY A 75 -16.68 -7.13 -18.50
CA GLY A 75 -17.52 -7.68 -17.44
C GLY A 75 -18.48 -6.69 -16.78
N THR A 76 -19.34 -7.24 -15.92
CA THR A 76 -20.50 -6.55 -15.36
C THR A 76 -20.14 -5.30 -14.57
N ALA A 77 -19.00 -5.28 -13.87
CA ALA A 77 -18.65 -4.15 -13.01
C ALA A 77 -18.29 -2.89 -13.81
N THR A 78 -17.77 -3.02 -15.03
CA THR A 78 -17.59 -1.93 -15.98
C THR A 78 -18.96 -1.42 -16.46
N GLU A 79 -19.87 -2.31 -16.86
CA GLU A 79 -21.22 -1.90 -17.29
C GLU A 79 -21.98 -1.18 -16.17
N THR A 80 -21.95 -1.70 -14.94
CA THR A 80 -22.58 -1.07 -13.78
C THR A 80 -22.00 0.32 -13.53
N LYS A 81 -20.67 0.45 -13.53
CA LYS A 81 -20.02 1.73 -13.28
C LYS A 81 -20.26 2.73 -14.40
N ALA A 82 -20.30 2.28 -15.65
CA ALA A 82 -20.67 3.10 -16.80
C ALA A 82 -22.10 3.64 -16.67
N MET A 83 -23.05 2.80 -16.22
CA MET A 83 -24.43 3.24 -15.94
C MET A 83 -24.49 4.27 -14.80
N GLU A 84 -23.74 4.07 -13.71
CA GLU A 84 -23.65 5.02 -12.59
C GLU A 84 -23.10 6.38 -13.04
N GLU A 85 -22.07 6.38 -13.90
CA GLU A 85 -21.45 7.59 -14.45
C GLU A 85 -22.16 8.13 -15.71
N LYS A 86 -23.24 7.48 -16.14
CA LYS A 86 -24.04 7.86 -17.32
C LYS A 86 -23.20 7.97 -18.61
N CYS A 87 -22.29 7.02 -18.82
CA CYS A 87 -21.46 6.91 -20.02
C CYS A 87 -21.48 5.46 -20.57
N SER A 88 -20.86 5.24 -21.73
CA SER A 88 -20.66 3.90 -22.28
C SER A 88 -19.54 3.14 -21.55
N PRO A 89 -19.55 1.80 -21.54
CA PRO A 89 -18.44 0.98 -21.05
C PRO A 89 -17.09 1.36 -21.66
N LYS A 90 -17.06 1.71 -22.96
CA LYS A 90 -15.84 2.17 -23.62
C LYS A 90 -15.31 3.48 -23.06
N GLU A 91 -16.17 4.49 -22.87
CA GLU A 91 -15.76 5.80 -22.36
C GLU A 91 -15.20 5.70 -20.93
N ILE A 92 -15.81 4.87 -20.08
CA ILE A 92 -15.27 4.66 -18.73
C ILE A 92 -13.92 3.94 -18.74
N CYS A 93 -13.77 2.93 -19.59
CA CYS A 93 -12.50 2.23 -19.77
C CYS A 93 -11.42 3.19 -20.28
N ASP A 94 -11.72 4.02 -21.28
CA ASP A 94 -10.80 5.01 -21.84
C ASP A 94 -10.35 6.01 -20.76
N LYS A 95 -11.30 6.53 -19.96
CA LYS A 95 -11.02 7.44 -18.84
C LYS A 95 -10.09 6.81 -17.80
N TYR A 96 -10.42 5.63 -17.30
CA TYR A 96 -9.65 5.05 -16.21
C TYR A 96 -8.36 4.37 -16.67
N HIS A 97 -8.27 3.86 -17.91
CA HIS A 97 -7.00 3.40 -18.46
C HIS A 97 -5.95 4.52 -18.43
N ALA A 98 -6.33 5.74 -18.83
CA ALA A 98 -5.44 6.90 -18.73
C ALA A 98 -5.04 7.23 -17.29
N ILE A 99 -5.96 7.12 -16.33
CA ILE A 99 -5.66 7.34 -14.90
C ILE A 99 -4.67 6.28 -14.37
N HIS A 100 -4.87 5.01 -14.73
CA HIS A 100 -3.95 3.93 -14.38
C HIS A 100 -2.55 4.18 -14.94
N ASP A 101 -2.45 4.50 -16.24
CA ASP A 101 -1.19 4.80 -16.91
C ASP A 101 -0.47 6.00 -16.24
N GLU A 102 -1.18 7.07 -15.92
CA GLU A 102 -0.63 8.24 -15.22
C GLU A 102 -0.09 7.88 -13.83
N VAL A 103 -0.87 7.12 -13.04
CA VAL A 103 -0.45 6.67 -11.71
C VAL A 103 0.80 5.81 -11.81
N TYR A 104 0.83 4.83 -12.71
CA TYR A 104 1.96 3.93 -12.83
C TYR A 104 3.22 4.62 -13.35
N LYS A 105 3.09 5.59 -14.27
CA LYS A 105 4.19 6.46 -14.67
C LYS A 105 4.74 7.28 -13.50
N TRP A 106 3.87 7.82 -12.65
CA TRP A 106 4.30 8.59 -11.48
C TRP A 106 5.02 7.72 -10.43
N PHE A 107 4.58 6.48 -10.23
CA PHE A 107 5.27 5.48 -9.42
C PHE A 107 6.55 4.92 -10.08
N ASP A 108 6.95 5.46 -11.24
CA ASP A 108 8.11 5.02 -12.02
C ASP A 108 8.06 3.51 -12.33
N ILE A 109 6.89 3.03 -12.78
CA ILE A 109 6.72 1.67 -13.27
C ILE A 109 7.11 1.63 -14.75
N LYS A 110 8.11 0.81 -15.09
CA LYS A 110 8.70 0.73 -16.43
C LYS A 110 8.22 -0.52 -17.17
N PHE A 111 6.97 -0.46 -17.65
CA PHE A 111 6.44 -1.45 -18.59
C PHE A 111 7.14 -1.35 -19.95
N ASP A 112 7.32 -2.48 -20.62
CA ASP A 112 7.62 -2.49 -22.06
C ASP A 112 6.33 -2.26 -22.87
N LYS A 113 5.19 -2.73 -22.36
CA LYS A 113 3.86 -2.39 -22.85
C LYS A 113 2.85 -2.36 -21.69
N PHE A 114 2.13 -1.24 -21.59
CA PHE A 114 0.89 -1.14 -20.83
C PHE A 114 -0.27 -1.11 -21.82
N GLY A 115 -1.02 -2.22 -21.91
CA GLY A 115 -2.08 -2.43 -22.91
C GLY A 115 -3.49 -2.49 -22.31
N ARG A 116 -4.40 -3.10 -23.07
CA ARG A 116 -5.85 -3.12 -22.78
C ARG A 116 -6.43 -4.45 -23.25
N THR A 117 -7.36 -5.02 -22.48
CA THR A 117 -8.10 -6.21 -22.93
C THR A 117 -9.17 -5.88 -23.97
N SER A 118 -9.61 -4.63 -24.10
CA SER A 118 -10.58 -4.22 -25.12
C SER A 118 -9.95 -3.98 -26.50
N SER A 119 -9.15 -4.92 -27.00
CA SER A 119 -8.43 -4.84 -28.28
C SER A 119 -8.94 -5.86 -29.32
N PRO A 120 -8.75 -5.61 -30.62
CA PRO A 120 -9.02 -6.61 -31.66
C PRO A 120 -8.22 -7.91 -31.43
N GLN A 121 -6.95 -7.79 -31.05
CA GLN A 121 -6.05 -8.92 -30.77
C GLN A 121 -6.58 -9.80 -29.63
N GLN A 122 -7.22 -9.20 -28.61
CA GLN A 122 -7.88 -9.98 -27.56
C GLN A 122 -8.99 -10.86 -28.14
N THR A 123 -9.83 -10.29 -29.01
CA THR A 123 -10.94 -11.04 -29.61
C THR A 123 -10.42 -12.19 -30.46
N GLU A 124 -9.47 -11.92 -31.34
CA GLU A 124 -8.86 -12.91 -32.23
C GLU A 124 -8.23 -14.07 -31.46
N ILE A 125 -7.37 -13.77 -30.47
CA ILE A 125 -6.64 -14.80 -29.72
C ILE A 125 -7.57 -15.57 -28.77
N CYS A 126 -8.50 -14.89 -28.10
CA CYS A 126 -9.47 -15.55 -27.24
C CYS A 126 -10.36 -16.52 -28.04
N GLN A 127 -10.83 -16.10 -29.22
CA GLN A 127 -11.62 -16.96 -30.10
C GLN A 127 -10.80 -18.12 -30.66
N ALA A 128 -9.53 -17.91 -31.01
CA ALA A 128 -8.63 -18.99 -31.45
C ALA A 128 -8.43 -20.06 -30.36
N ILE A 129 -8.14 -19.65 -29.12
CA ILE A 129 -8.02 -20.57 -27.97
C ILE A 129 -9.34 -21.32 -27.74
N PHE A 130 -10.46 -20.62 -27.81
CA PHE A 130 -11.78 -21.22 -27.68
C PHE A 130 -12.06 -22.30 -28.75
N HIS A 131 -11.71 -22.04 -30.01
CA HIS A 131 -11.89 -23.00 -31.08
C HIS A 131 -11.07 -24.28 -30.87
N GLU A 132 -9.82 -24.17 -30.42
CA GLU A 132 -9.00 -25.35 -30.10
C GLU A 132 -9.55 -26.13 -28.89
N LEU A 133 -10.04 -25.44 -27.85
CA LEU A 133 -10.72 -26.10 -26.73
C LEU A 133 -11.97 -26.87 -27.16
N MET A 134 -12.77 -26.29 -28.05
CA MET A 134 -13.97 -26.92 -28.60
C MET A 134 -13.62 -28.15 -29.44
N LYS A 135 -12.65 -28.01 -30.36
CA LYS A 135 -12.15 -29.08 -31.22
C LYS A 135 -11.59 -30.26 -30.41
N ASN A 136 -10.99 -29.99 -29.27
CA ASN A 136 -10.45 -31.00 -28.37
C ASN A 136 -11.46 -31.53 -27.34
N ASN A 137 -12.75 -31.17 -27.45
CA ASN A 137 -13.83 -31.64 -26.58
C ASN A 137 -13.66 -31.31 -25.09
N TRP A 138 -13.08 -30.15 -24.76
CA TRP A 138 -12.97 -29.67 -23.37
C TRP A 138 -14.11 -28.75 -22.93
N LEU A 139 -15.09 -28.54 -23.81
CA LEU A 139 -16.22 -27.66 -23.55
C LEU A 139 -17.52 -28.44 -23.52
N SER A 140 -18.39 -28.10 -22.59
CA SER A 140 -19.77 -28.59 -22.52
C SER A 140 -20.77 -27.44 -22.56
N GLU A 141 -22.01 -27.76 -22.89
CA GLU A 141 -23.13 -26.84 -22.87
C GLU A 141 -24.11 -27.26 -21.77
N ASN A 142 -24.49 -26.32 -20.89
CA ASN A 142 -25.54 -26.55 -19.90
C ASN A 142 -26.51 -25.35 -19.84
N THR A 143 -27.78 -25.65 -19.60
CA THR A 143 -28.82 -24.64 -19.37
C THR A 143 -28.83 -24.23 -17.90
N MET A 144 -28.89 -22.92 -17.65
CA MET A 144 -28.97 -22.33 -16.31
C MET A 144 -30.23 -21.48 -16.18
N GLN A 145 -30.72 -21.34 -14.94
CA GLN A 145 -31.79 -20.40 -14.61
C GLN A 145 -31.20 -19.09 -14.09
N GLN A 146 -31.62 -17.97 -14.68
CA GLN A 146 -31.21 -16.63 -14.27
C GLN A 146 -32.42 -15.69 -14.26
N LEU A 147 -32.33 -14.61 -13.48
CA LEU A 147 -33.37 -13.58 -13.48
C LEU A 147 -33.26 -12.71 -14.74
N TYR A 148 -34.37 -12.54 -15.45
CA TYR A 148 -34.51 -11.71 -16.63
C TYR A 148 -35.44 -10.52 -16.35
N CYS A 149 -35.05 -9.33 -16.79
CA CYS A 149 -35.86 -8.14 -16.69
C CYS A 149 -36.45 -7.77 -18.05
N ASP A 150 -37.78 -7.88 -18.20
CA ASP A 150 -38.48 -7.51 -19.44
C ASP A 150 -38.37 -6.02 -19.78
N THR A 151 -38.29 -5.15 -18.77
CA THR A 151 -38.15 -3.71 -19.04
C THR A 151 -36.75 -3.36 -19.51
N CYS A 152 -35.72 -3.99 -18.93
CA CYS A 152 -34.33 -3.74 -19.32
C CYS A 152 -33.85 -4.64 -20.46
N GLN A 153 -34.69 -5.58 -20.91
CA GLN A 153 -34.42 -6.59 -21.95
C GLN A 153 -33.05 -7.26 -21.77
N ARG A 154 -32.76 -7.73 -20.56
CA ARG A 154 -31.48 -8.37 -20.22
C ARG A 154 -31.61 -9.35 -19.05
N PHE A 155 -30.72 -10.33 -19.02
CA PHE A 155 -30.44 -11.09 -17.81
C PHE A 155 -29.75 -10.20 -16.77
N LEU A 156 -30.07 -10.41 -15.50
CA LEU A 156 -29.55 -9.63 -14.39
C LEU A 156 -28.44 -10.42 -13.69
N ALA A 157 -27.23 -9.88 -13.71
CA ALA A 157 -26.18 -10.33 -12.80
C ALA A 157 -26.60 -10.10 -11.34
N ASP A 158 -26.09 -10.88 -10.41
CA ASP A 158 -26.45 -10.87 -8.98
C ASP A 158 -26.41 -9.46 -8.37
N ARG A 159 -25.43 -8.64 -8.77
CA ARG A 159 -25.26 -7.26 -8.33
C ARG A 159 -26.34 -6.30 -8.80
N LEU A 160 -27.09 -6.67 -9.83
CA LEU A 160 -28.22 -5.93 -10.40
C LEU A 160 -29.57 -6.43 -9.86
N VAL A 161 -29.56 -7.37 -8.92
CA VAL A 161 -30.76 -7.88 -8.24
C VAL A 161 -30.73 -7.45 -6.78
N GLU A 162 -31.87 -6.99 -6.27
CA GLU A 162 -32.11 -6.79 -4.85
C GLU A 162 -33.44 -7.43 -4.45
N GLY A 163 -33.60 -7.86 -3.21
CA GLY A 163 -34.85 -8.42 -2.72
C GLY A 163 -34.80 -8.72 -1.23
N ALA A 164 -35.88 -9.24 -0.66
CA ALA A 164 -35.87 -9.68 0.72
C ALA A 164 -35.08 -10.99 0.89
N CYS A 165 -34.30 -11.06 1.97
CA CYS A 165 -33.48 -12.21 2.30
C CYS A 165 -34.35 -13.44 2.61
N PRO A 166 -34.13 -14.59 1.96
CA PRO A 166 -34.89 -15.80 2.23
C PRO A 166 -34.46 -16.52 3.52
N THR A 167 -33.31 -16.15 4.11
CA THR A 167 -32.80 -16.79 5.33
C THR A 167 -33.74 -16.56 6.51
N GLN A 168 -34.21 -17.65 7.12
CA GLN A 168 -35.12 -17.61 8.27
C GLN A 168 -34.54 -16.76 9.41
N GLY A 169 -35.35 -15.85 9.95
CA GLY A 169 -34.95 -14.94 11.03
C GLY A 169 -34.19 -13.69 10.56
N CYS A 170 -33.83 -13.58 9.28
CA CYS A 170 -33.22 -12.37 8.74
C CYS A 170 -34.30 -11.37 8.30
N THR A 171 -34.18 -10.11 8.77
CA THR A 171 -35.14 -9.04 8.49
C THR A 171 -34.75 -8.14 7.30
N ASN A 172 -33.68 -8.49 6.57
CA ASN A 172 -33.21 -7.66 5.47
C ASN A 172 -34.15 -7.72 4.27
N LYS A 173 -34.75 -6.57 3.91
CA LYS A 173 -35.67 -6.43 2.77
C LYS A 173 -35.01 -6.03 1.46
N ALA A 174 -33.71 -5.74 1.48
CA ALA A 174 -32.93 -5.29 0.33
C ALA A 174 -31.56 -6.02 0.28
N ALA A 175 -31.58 -7.33 0.50
CA ALA A 175 -30.43 -8.19 0.28
C ALA A 175 -30.03 -8.16 -1.20
N ARG A 176 -28.71 -8.27 -1.45
CA ARG A 176 -28.16 -8.38 -2.80
C ARG A 176 -28.34 -9.81 -3.31
N GLY A 177 -28.31 -9.99 -4.62
CA GLY A 177 -28.45 -11.30 -5.25
C GLY A 177 -27.39 -12.32 -4.83
N ASP A 178 -26.20 -11.86 -4.44
CA ASP A 178 -25.04 -12.70 -4.10
C ASP A 178 -24.87 -12.93 -2.59
N GLN A 179 -25.23 -11.95 -1.78
CA GLN A 179 -25.03 -11.99 -0.34
C GLN A 179 -25.99 -11.05 0.41
N CYS A 180 -26.52 -11.51 1.54
CA CYS A 180 -27.24 -10.65 2.46
C CYS A 180 -26.28 -9.89 3.39
N ASP A 181 -26.28 -8.56 3.33
CA ASP A 181 -25.41 -7.73 4.18
C ASP A 181 -25.77 -7.75 5.67
N ASN A 182 -26.93 -8.32 6.05
CA ASN A 182 -27.38 -8.41 7.44
C ASN A 182 -27.00 -9.74 8.11
N CYS A 183 -27.33 -10.88 7.48
CA CYS A 183 -26.97 -12.20 8.03
C CYS A 183 -25.69 -12.80 7.43
N SER A 184 -25.04 -12.11 6.49
CA SER A 184 -23.85 -12.56 5.74
C SER A 184 -24.03 -13.85 4.93
N HIS A 185 -25.24 -14.41 4.86
CA HIS A 185 -25.52 -15.62 4.10
C HIS A 185 -25.30 -15.37 2.60
N MET A 186 -24.66 -16.33 1.94
CA MET A 186 -24.51 -16.34 0.48
C MET A 186 -25.86 -16.74 -0.12
N LEU A 187 -26.32 -15.97 -1.10
CA LEU A 187 -27.64 -16.15 -1.70
C LEU A 187 -27.49 -16.51 -3.17
N ASN A 188 -28.48 -17.23 -3.71
CA ASN A 188 -28.72 -17.24 -5.14
C ASN A 188 -29.78 -16.17 -5.45
N PRO A 189 -29.62 -15.36 -6.53
CA PRO A 189 -30.58 -14.31 -6.85
C PRO A 189 -32.00 -14.85 -7.08
N THR A 190 -32.12 -16.08 -7.58
CA THR A 190 -33.38 -16.77 -7.83
C THR A 190 -34.13 -17.16 -6.55
N GLU A 191 -33.47 -17.14 -5.39
CA GLU A 191 -34.06 -17.45 -4.09
C GLU A 191 -34.54 -16.19 -3.34
N LEU A 192 -34.21 -14.99 -3.83
CA LEU A 192 -34.66 -13.75 -3.21
C LEU A 192 -36.19 -13.65 -3.22
N ILE A 193 -36.75 -13.17 -2.10
CA ILE A 193 -38.18 -12.91 -1.98
C ILE A 193 -38.48 -11.53 -2.54
N ASP A 194 -39.49 -11.42 -3.42
CA ASP A 194 -39.83 -10.20 -4.19
C ASP A 194 -38.59 -9.56 -4.84
N PRO A 195 -37.90 -10.27 -5.74
CA PRO A 195 -36.72 -9.73 -6.38
C PRO A 195 -37.10 -8.51 -7.22
N LYS A 196 -36.23 -7.51 -7.22
CA LYS A 196 -36.33 -6.28 -8.00
C LYS A 196 -35.06 -6.07 -8.81
N CYS A 197 -35.23 -5.60 -10.03
CA CYS A 197 -34.14 -5.12 -10.86
C CYS A 197 -33.63 -3.79 -10.28
N LYS A 198 -32.33 -3.71 -9.92
CA LYS A 198 -31.75 -2.46 -9.39
C LYS A 198 -31.79 -1.29 -10.38
N VAL A 199 -31.87 -1.60 -11.68
CA VAL A 199 -31.85 -0.61 -12.77
C VAL A 199 -33.22 0.06 -12.94
N CYS A 200 -34.29 -0.71 -13.15
CA CYS A 200 -35.63 -0.18 -13.44
C CYS A 200 -36.64 -0.33 -12.30
N LYS A 201 -36.26 -1.01 -11.20
CA LYS A 201 -37.10 -1.32 -10.04
C LYS A 201 -38.28 -2.26 -10.28
N ASN A 202 -38.46 -2.77 -11.50
CA ASN A 202 -39.48 -3.78 -11.80
C ASN A 202 -39.04 -5.18 -11.33
N THR A 203 -40.03 -6.05 -11.12
CA THR A 203 -39.81 -7.46 -10.74
C THR A 203 -39.30 -8.26 -11.94
N PRO A 204 -38.10 -8.88 -11.88
CA PRO A 204 -37.62 -9.80 -12.89
C PRO A 204 -38.28 -11.18 -12.73
N HIS A 205 -38.21 -12.01 -13.77
CA HIS A 205 -38.70 -13.39 -13.75
C HIS A 205 -37.58 -14.38 -14.05
N ILE A 206 -37.69 -15.62 -13.58
CA ILE A 206 -36.70 -16.66 -13.88
C ILE A 206 -36.83 -17.09 -15.34
N ARG A 207 -35.72 -17.10 -16.06
CA ARG A 207 -35.63 -17.54 -17.45
C ARG A 207 -34.43 -18.45 -17.65
N GLU A 208 -34.61 -19.49 -18.46
CA GLU A 208 -33.53 -20.40 -18.84
C GLU A 208 -32.62 -19.77 -19.89
N THR A 209 -31.33 -20.04 -19.78
CA THR A 209 -30.30 -19.53 -20.68
C THR A 209 -29.14 -20.51 -20.78
N ASP A 210 -28.71 -20.80 -22.01
CA ASP A 210 -27.65 -21.77 -22.28
C ASP A 210 -26.27 -21.15 -22.06
N HIS A 211 -25.33 -21.93 -21.54
CA HIS A 211 -23.97 -21.50 -21.27
C HIS A 211 -22.95 -22.57 -21.62
N LEU A 212 -21.80 -22.12 -22.09
CA LEU A 212 -20.61 -22.96 -22.28
C LEU A 212 -19.79 -23.06 -21.00
N PHE A 213 -19.26 -24.24 -20.73
CA PHE A 213 -18.44 -24.57 -19.58
C PHE A 213 -17.11 -25.17 -20.02
N LEU A 214 -16.02 -24.79 -19.33
CA LEU A 214 -14.75 -25.50 -19.41
C LEU A 214 -14.77 -26.68 -18.45
N GLU A 215 -14.56 -27.88 -18.98
CA GLU A 215 -14.56 -29.15 -18.25
C GLU A 215 -13.25 -29.37 -17.47
N LEU A 216 -13.01 -28.54 -16.46
CA LEU A 216 -11.86 -28.67 -15.56
C LEU A 216 -11.68 -30.07 -14.94
N PRO A 217 -12.74 -30.81 -14.54
CA PRO A 217 -12.56 -32.15 -13.99
C PRO A 217 -11.80 -33.09 -14.94
N LEU A 218 -12.05 -32.95 -16.25
CA LEU A 218 -11.43 -33.79 -17.28
C LEU A 218 -9.97 -33.39 -17.55
N LEU A 219 -9.59 -32.14 -17.28
CA LEU A 219 -8.23 -31.62 -17.43
C LEU A 219 -7.34 -31.81 -16.18
N LYS A 220 -7.91 -32.34 -15.09
CA LYS A 220 -7.28 -32.39 -13.76
C LYS A 220 -5.91 -33.05 -13.79
N ASP A 221 -5.75 -34.21 -14.42
CA ASP A 221 -4.50 -34.96 -14.35
C ASP A 221 -3.35 -34.22 -15.06
N LYS A 222 -3.62 -33.65 -16.24
CA LYS A 222 -2.65 -32.81 -16.96
C LYS A 222 -2.25 -31.59 -16.12
N LEU A 223 -3.24 -30.94 -15.51
CA LEU A 223 -3.01 -29.77 -14.68
C LEU A 223 -2.19 -30.10 -13.43
N VAL A 224 -2.52 -31.17 -12.72
CA VAL A 224 -1.82 -31.58 -11.49
C VAL A 224 -0.37 -31.94 -11.79
N ASN A 225 -0.10 -32.65 -12.88
CA ASN A 225 1.28 -32.93 -13.31
C ASN A 225 2.06 -31.62 -13.55
N TYR A 226 1.48 -30.70 -14.32
CA TYR A 226 2.08 -29.39 -14.56
C TYR A 226 2.37 -28.62 -13.25
N ILE A 227 1.42 -28.59 -12.31
CA ILE A 227 1.57 -27.89 -11.03
C ILE A 227 2.67 -28.54 -10.18
N ASN A 228 2.70 -29.87 -10.07
CA ASN A 228 3.68 -30.58 -9.25
C ASN A 228 5.11 -30.31 -9.72
N ASP A 229 5.34 -30.34 -11.03
CA ASP A 229 6.67 -30.10 -11.60
C ASP A 229 7.06 -28.62 -11.48
N THR A 230 6.15 -27.73 -11.88
CA THR A 230 6.45 -26.31 -12.03
C THR A 230 6.49 -25.56 -10.69
N SER A 231 5.70 -25.98 -9.69
CA SER A 231 5.71 -25.33 -8.38
C SER A 231 7.04 -25.50 -7.66
N VAL A 232 7.72 -26.63 -7.88
CA VAL A 232 9.06 -26.90 -7.35
C VAL A 232 10.12 -26.21 -8.21
N ALA A 233 10.12 -26.46 -9.53
CA ALA A 233 11.13 -25.91 -10.45
C ALA A 233 11.13 -24.37 -10.51
N GLY A 234 9.94 -23.77 -10.38
CA GLY A 234 9.72 -22.34 -10.36
C GLY A 234 9.68 -21.71 -8.98
N MET A 235 9.92 -22.48 -7.92
CA MET A 235 9.98 -22.01 -6.53
C MET A 235 8.78 -21.13 -6.12
N TRP A 236 7.56 -21.64 -6.34
CA TRP A 236 6.35 -20.88 -6.06
C TRP A 236 6.29 -20.43 -4.61
N SER A 237 5.69 -19.26 -4.37
CA SER A 237 5.47 -18.78 -3.01
C SER A 237 4.53 -19.72 -2.25
N GLN A 238 4.77 -19.88 -0.94
CA GLN A 238 4.04 -20.85 -0.12
C GLN A 238 2.53 -20.60 -0.08
N ASN A 239 2.12 -19.33 -0.04
CA ASN A 239 0.71 -18.94 -0.14
C ASN A 239 0.07 -19.33 -1.49
N ALA A 240 0.81 -19.28 -2.60
CA ALA A 240 0.33 -19.74 -3.90
C ALA A 240 0.09 -21.25 -3.91
N ILE A 241 1.03 -22.02 -3.36
CA ILE A 241 0.93 -23.49 -3.23
C ILE A 241 -0.27 -23.85 -2.36
N GLN A 242 -0.42 -23.21 -1.20
CA GLN A 242 -1.52 -23.46 -0.28
C GLN A 242 -2.89 -23.18 -0.92
N ALA A 243 -3.05 -22.02 -1.57
CA ALA A 243 -4.29 -21.65 -2.26
C ALA A 243 -4.62 -22.61 -3.42
N THR A 244 -3.60 -23.00 -4.19
CA THR A 244 -3.76 -23.96 -5.31
C THR A 244 -4.18 -25.34 -4.80
N ASN A 245 -3.51 -25.84 -3.75
CA ASN A 245 -3.82 -27.14 -3.16
C ASN A 245 -5.21 -27.17 -2.51
N ALA A 246 -5.66 -26.05 -1.92
CA ALA A 246 -7.02 -25.94 -1.39
C ALA A 246 -8.07 -26.16 -2.50
N TRP A 247 -7.89 -25.55 -3.67
CA TRP A 247 -8.76 -25.74 -4.83
C TRP A 247 -8.72 -27.17 -5.38
N LEU A 248 -7.54 -27.78 -5.47
CA LEU A 248 -7.41 -29.17 -5.92
C LEU A 248 -8.07 -30.16 -4.95
N LYS A 249 -7.98 -29.89 -3.65
CA LYS A 249 -8.59 -30.72 -2.59
C LYS A 249 -10.12 -30.63 -2.58
N GLU A 250 -10.70 -29.44 -2.84
CA GLU A 250 -12.16 -29.29 -2.98
C GLU A 250 -12.71 -30.11 -4.16
N GLY A 251 -11.88 -30.34 -5.17
CA GLY A 251 -12.25 -30.99 -6.42
C GLY A 251 -12.63 -29.95 -7.48
N LEU A 252 -12.01 -30.08 -8.66
CA LEU A 252 -12.30 -29.19 -9.78
C LEU A 252 -13.72 -29.47 -10.29
N LYS A 253 -14.45 -28.40 -10.60
CA LYS A 253 -15.82 -28.41 -11.12
C LYS A 253 -15.84 -27.76 -12.51
N PRO A 254 -16.78 -28.10 -13.40
CA PRO A 254 -16.96 -27.38 -14.65
C PRO A 254 -17.17 -25.88 -14.37
N ARG A 255 -16.54 -25.01 -15.16
CA ARG A 255 -16.62 -23.55 -14.96
C ARG A 255 -17.25 -22.89 -16.16
N CYS A 256 -18.34 -22.16 -15.93
CA CYS A 256 -19.03 -21.41 -16.97
C CYS A 256 -18.14 -20.29 -17.53
N ILE A 257 -17.87 -20.33 -18.83
CA ILE A 257 -16.99 -19.40 -19.56
C ILE A 257 -17.76 -18.37 -20.39
N THR A 258 -19.10 -18.30 -20.29
CA THR A 258 -19.93 -17.35 -21.04
C THR A 258 -20.81 -16.53 -20.12
N ARG A 259 -21.20 -15.32 -20.53
CA ARG A 259 -22.11 -14.44 -19.79
C ARG A 259 -23.07 -13.71 -20.73
N ASP A 260 -24.27 -13.46 -20.23
CA ASP A 260 -25.29 -12.63 -20.86
C ASP A 260 -25.01 -11.14 -20.65
N LEU A 261 -23.89 -10.67 -21.21
CA LEU A 261 -23.47 -9.27 -21.19
C LEU A 261 -23.26 -8.78 -22.62
N LYS A 262 -23.25 -7.46 -22.80
CA LYS A 262 -22.93 -6.84 -24.10
C LYS A 262 -21.47 -6.39 -24.15
N TRP A 263 -20.86 -6.04 -23.02
CA TRP A 263 -19.47 -5.62 -22.92
C TRP A 263 -18.52 -6.77 -22.57
N GLY A 264 -17.95 -7.40 -23.60
CA GLY A 264 -17.03 -8.52 -23.51
C GLY A 264 -16.59 -9.02 -24.89
N VAL A 265 -15.70 -10.01 -24.93
CA VAL A 265 -15.33 -10.69 -26.18
C VAL A 265 -16.52 -11.53 -26.68
N PRO A 266 -17.02 -11.35 -27.91
CA PRO A 266 -18.16 -12.10 -28.42
C PRO A 266 -17.83 -13.58 -28.62
N VAL A 267 -18.80 -14.45 -28.34
CA VAL A 267 -18.66 -15.91 -28.57
C VAL A 267 -18.89 -16.20 -30.06
N PRO A 268 -17.97 -16.88 -30.77
CA PRO A 268 -18.05 -17.07 -32.22
C PRO A 268 -18.96 -18.25 -32.60
N MET A 269 -20.21 -18.23 -32.14
CA MET A 269 -21.23 -19.25 -32.41
C MET A 269 -22.60 -18.59 -32.56
N GLU A 270 -23.37 -18.96 -33.59
CA GLU A 270 -24.68 -18.36 -33.88
C GLU A 270 -25.67 -18.46 -32.69
N LYS A 271 -25.66 -19.62 -31.99
CA LYS A 271 -26.47 -19.84 -30.78
C LYS A 271 -26.15 -18.86 -29.64
N TYR A 272 -24.92 -18.32 -29.63
CA TYR A 272 -24.38 -17.49 -28.56
C TYR A 272 -24.07 -16.04 -29.00
N LYS A 273 -24.62 -15.59 -30.13
CA LYS A 273 -24.33 -14.24 -30.70
C LYS A 273 -24.63 -13.07 -29.76
N ASP A 274 -25.53 -13.25 -28.82
CA ASP A 274 -25.90 -12.25 -27.82
C ASP A 274 -25.13 -12.39 -26.50
N LYS A 275 -24.13 -13.28 -26.46
CA LYS A 275 -23.29 -13.55 -25.29
C LYS A 275 -21.83 -13.18 -25.53
N VAL A 276 -21.14 -12.98 -24.43
CA VAL A 276 -19.70 -12.74 -24.40
C VAL A 276 -19.01 -13.79 -23.55
N PHE A 277 -17.71 -13.95 -23.73
CA PHE A 277 -16.89 -14.73 -22.80
C PHE A 277 -16.87 -14.08 -21.42
N TYR A 278 -16.84 -14.94 -20.40
CA TYR A 278 -16.72 -14.52 -19.03
C TYR A 278 -15.30 -14.02 -18.76
N VAL A 279 -15.17 -12.90 -18.05
CA VAL A 279 -13.89 -12.26 -17.74
C VAL A 279 -12.87 -13.20 -17.06
N TRP A 280 -13.33 -14.20 -16.29
CA TRP A 280 -12.43 -15.19 -15.67
C TRP A 280 -11.79 -16.15 -16.67
N PHE A 281 -12.34 -16.28 -17.88
CA PHE A 281 -11.77 -17.06 -18.98
C PHE A 281 -10.81 -16.22 -19.82
N ASP A 282 -11.20 -15.00 -20.23
CA ASP A 282 -10.44 -14.23 -21.20
C ASP A 282 -9.44 -13.22 -20.60
N ALA A 283 -9.61 -12.75 -19.36
CA ALA A 283 -8.69 -11.77 -18.78
C ALA A 283 -7.23 -12.23 -18.75
N PRO A 284 -6.89 -13.50 -18.39
CA PRO A 284 -5.52 -13.99 -18.50
C PRO A 284 -5.00 -14.07 -19.95
N ILE A 285 -5.88 -14.28 -20.93
CA ILE A 285 -5.51 -14.20 -22.36
C ILE A 285 -5.09 -12.77 -22.73
N GLY A 286 -5.52 -11.78 -21.96
CA GLY A 286 -5.06 -10.39 -22.01
C GLY A 286 -3.54 -10.23 -22.01
N TYR A 287 -2.79 -11.07 -21.28
CA TYR A 287 -1.32 -10.99 -21.31
C TYR A 287 -0.75 -11.28 -22.70
N VAL A 288 -1.34 -12.27 -23.39
CA VAL A 288 -0.96 -12.70 -24.74
C VAL A 288 -1.34 -11.63 -25.75
N SER A 289 -2.58 -11.12 -25.69
CA SER A 289 -3.09 -10.12 -26.64
C SER A 289 -2.42 -8.75 -26.49
N ILE A 290 -2.03 -8.37 -25.27
CA ILE A 290 -1.23 -7.16 -25.05
C ILE A 290 0.17 -7.32 -25.65
N THR A 291 0.76 -8.53 -25.57
CA THR A 291 2.04 -8.83 -26.23
C THR A 291 1.89 -8.82 -27.76
N ALA A 292 0.78 -9.34 -28.29
CA ALA A 292 0.44 -9.25 -29.72
C ALA A 292 0.25 -7.79 -30.19
N SER A 293 -0.26 -6.93 -29.31
CA SER A 293 -0.35 -5.48 -29.55
C SER A 293 0.98 -4.74 -29.40
N TYR A 294 2.02 -5.40 -28.88
CA TYR A 294 3.38 -4.89 -28.78
C TYR A 294 4.24 -5.33 -29.97
N THR A 295 4.09 -6.58 -30.41
CA THR A 295 4.81 -7.14 -31.56
C THR A 295 3.96 -8.17 -32.30
N PRO A 296 3.99 -8.20 -33.66
CA PRO A 296 3.34 -9.27 -34.42
C PRO A 296 3.98 -10.63 -34.16
N GLU A 297 5.24 -10.69 -33.71
CA GLU A 297 5.97 -11.93 -33.41
C GLU A 297 5.78 -12.40 -31.97
N TRP A 298 4.61 -12.14 -31.37
CA TRP A 298 4.31 -12.42 -29.96
C TRP A 298 4.41 -13.91 -29.60
N GLU A 299 4.19 -14.81 -30.57
CA GLU A 299 4.35 -16.25 -30.39
C GLU A 299 5.79 -16.63 -30.00
N LYS A 300 6.80 -15.84 -30.38
CA LYS A 300 8.18 -16.09 -29.92
C LYS A 300 8.30 -15.99 -28.40
N TRP A 301 7.45 -15.21 -27.74
CA TRP A 301 7.39 -15.11 -26.28
C TRP A 301 6.44 -16.14 -25.66
N TRP A 302 5.24 -16.32 -26.23
CA TRP A 302 4.15 -17.10 -25.62
C TRP A 302 4.03 -18.54 -26.10
N LYS A 303 4.76 -18.95 -27.14
CA LYS A 303 4.79 -20.32 -27.68
C LYS A 303 6.23 -20.84 -27.82
N ASN A 304 7.07 -20.55 -26.82
CA ASN A 304 8.50 -20.85 -26.83
C ASN A 304 9.02 -21.24 -25.42
N PRO A 305 8.44 -22.27 -24.80
CA PRO A 305 8.73 -22.64 -23.41
C PRO A 305 10.19 -23.03 -23.17
N ASP A 306 10.91 -23.51 -24.19
CA ASP A 306 12.31 -23.92 -24.05
C ASP A 306 13.29 -22.74 -23.91
N ASN A 307 12.89 -21.54 -24.36
CA ASN A 307 13.75 -20.36 -24.36
C ASN A 307 13.23 -19.21 -23.50
N VAL A 308 11.98 -19.29 -23.00
CA VAL A 308 11.31 -18.21 -22.28
C VAL A 308 10.84 -18.66 -20.91
N GLU A 309 11.22 -17.92 -19.88
CA GLU A 309 10.73 -18.12 -18.51
C GLU A 309 9.64 -17.09 -18.20
N LEU A 310 8.41 -17.55 -17.90
CA LEU A 310 7.31 -16.68 -17.51
C LEU A 310 7.22 -16.51 -15.99
N PHE A 311 7.28 -15.26 -15.54
CA PHE A 311 7.07 -14.82 -14.16
C PHE A 311 5.77 -14.02 -14.04
N GLN A 312 4.92 -14.37 -13.07
CA GLN A 312 3.65 -13.69 -12.83
C GLN A 312 3.55 -13.13 -11.42
N PHE A 313 3.14 -11.87 -11.29
CA PHE A 313 3.04 -11.15 -10.01
C PHE A 313 1.59 -10.75 -9.73
N MET A 314 1.08 -11.12 -8.56
CA MET A 314 -0.32 -10.88 -8.20
C MET A 314 -0.60 -10.87 -6.70
N GLY A 315 -1.79 -10.40 -6.32
CA GLY A 315 -2.37 -10.67 -5.00
C GLY A 315 -3.01 -12.06 -4.92
N LYS A 316 -3.17 -12.60 -3.70
CA LYS A 316 -3.66 -13.97 -3.45
C LYS A 316 -4.99 -14.33 -4.10
N ASP A 317 -5.88 -13.36 -4.30
CA ASP A 317 -7.20 -13.59 -4.90
C ASP A 317 -7.12 -14.06 -6.36
N ASN A 318 -6.02 -13.74 -7.06
CA ASN A 318 -5.82 -14.11 -8.45
C ASN A 318 -5.17 -15.49 -8.64
N VAL A 319 -4.75 -16.16 -7.55
CA VAL A 319 -3.98 -17.41 -7.65
C VAL A 319 -4.73 -18.49 -8.43
N PRO A 320 -6.00 -18.83 -8.13
CA PRO A 320 -6.68 -19.92 -8.83
C PRO A 320 -6.83 -19.66 -10.34
N PHE A 321 -6.87 -18.40 -10.76
CA PHE A 321 -6.94 -18.05 -12.17
C PHE A 321 -5.66 -18.41 -12.91
N HIS A 322 -4.51 -18.25 -12.25
CA HIS A 322 -3.19 -18.40 -12.86
C HIS A 322 -2.57 -19.77 -12.60
N THR A 323 -3.06 -20.50 -11.59
CA THR A 323 -2.58 -21.86 -11.29
C THR A 323 -3.56 -22.94 -11.71
N ILE A 324 -4.86 -22.64 -11.89
CA ILE A 324 -5.89 -23.59 -12.32
C ILE A 324 -6.47 -23.18 -13.67
N MET A 325 -7.23 -22.07 -13.73
CA MET A 325 -8.04 -21.73 -14.91
C MET A 325 -7.23 -21.55 -16.18
N PHE A 326 -6.28 -20.60 -16.17
CA PHE A 326 -5.50 -20.27 -17.36
C PHE A 326 -4.58 -21.41 -17.80
N PRO A 327 -3.84 -22.10 -16.90
CA PRO A 327 -3.11 -23.29 -17.30
C PRO A 327 -4.00 -24.38 -17.89
N SER A 328 -5.19 -24.64 -17.33
CA SER A 328 -6.14 -25.59 -17.93
C SER A 328 -6.60 -25.16 -19.31
N THR A 329 -6.89 -23.87 -19.52
CA THR A 329 -7.23 -23.31 -20.82
C THR A 329 -6.11 -23.54 -21.84
N LEU A 330 -4.86 -23.24 -21.48
CA LEU A 330 -3.71 -23.43 -22.39
C LEU A 330 -3.43 -24.92 -22.66
N LEU A 331 -3.38 -25.76 -21.62
CA LEU A 331 -3.19 -27.20 -21.75
C LEU A 331 -4.29 -27.88 -22.58
N GLY A 332 -5.52 -27.38 -22.49
CA GLY A 332 -6.67 -27.87 -23.25
C GLY A 332 -6.55 -27.62 -24.75
N THR A 333 -5.83 -26.58 -25.19
CA THR A 333 -5.59 -26.33 -26.63
C THR A 333 -4.74 -27.41 -27.28
N GLY A 334 -3.90 -28.11 -26.51
CA GLY A 334 -2.91 -29.06 -27.04
C GLY A 334 -1.76 -28.39 -27.80
N GLU A 335 -1.70 -27.06 -27.85
CA GLU A 335 -0.60 -26.31 -28.45
C GLU A 335 0.59 -26.15 -27.49
N ILE A 336 1.74 -25.78 -28.03
CA ILE A 336 2.94 -25.46 -27.26
C ILE A 336 2.82 -24.02 -26.75
N TRP A 337 2.64 -23.87 -25.44
CA TRP A 337 2.59 -22.58 -24.75
C TRP A 337 3.77 -22.40 -23.80
N THR A 338 4.25 -21.17 -23.69
CA THR A 338 5.10 -20.73 -22.59
C THR A 338 4.24 -20.67 -21.32
N MET A 339 4.35 -21.70 -20.50
CA MET A 339 3.61 -21.80 -19.23
C MET A 339 4.31 -21.01 -18.13
N MET A 340 3.56 -20.62 -17.10
CA MET A 340 4.09 -19.86 -15.96
C MET A 340 5.11 -20.69 -15.19
N LYS A 341 6.39 -20.29 -15.24
CA LYS A 341 7.45 -20.88 -14.42
C LYS A 341 7.27 -20.48 -12.96
N THR A 342 7.25 -19.19 -12.66
CA THR A 342 7.25 -18.67 -11.29
C THR A 342 6.06 -17.74 -11.03
N ILE A 343 5.43 -17.91 -9.86
CA ILE A 343 4.38 -17.01 -9.36
C ILE A 343 4.85 -16.33 -8.07
N SER A 344 4.74 -15.01 -8.02
CA SER A 344 4.99 -14.20 -6.83
C SER A 344 3.67 -13.65 -6.30
N VAL A 345 3.22 -14.21 -5.17
CA VAL A 345 1.92 -13.87 -4.58
C VAL A 345 2.11 -13.06 -3.30
N THR A 346 1.29 -12.02 -3.16
CA THR A 346 1.24 -11.19 -1.96
C THR A 346 -0.06 -11.37 -1.18
N GLU A 347 0.05 -11.25 0.14
CA GLU A 347 -1.06 -11.05 1.07
C GLU A 347 -1.55 -9.59 1.02
N TYR A 348 -2.49 -9.19 1.87
CA TYR A 348 -3.05 -7.84 1.80
C TYR A 348 -2.17 -6.80 2.51
N LEU A 349 -2.03 -5.64 1.89
CA LEU A 349 -1.65 -4.42 2.59
C LEU A 349 -2.93 -3.78 3.15
N ASN A 350 -2.98 -3.60 4.46
CA ASN A 350 -4.05 -2.94 5.21
C ASN A 350 -3.71 -1.45 5.45
N TYR A 351 -4.68 -0.63 5.87
CA TYR A 351 -4.52 0.82 6.06
C TYR A 351 -4.98 1.27 7.45
N GLU A 352 -4.04 1.78 8.25
CA GLU A 352 -4.27 2.22 9.64
C GLU A 352 -5.06 1.19 10.48
N ALA A 353 -6.23 1.52 11.01
CA ALA A 353 -7.02 0.58 11.82
C ALA A 353 -7.92 -0.35 10.97
N GLY A 354 -7.82 -0.34 9.65
CA GLY A 354 -8.74 -1.05 8.76
C GLY A 354 -8.14 -1.53 7.44
N LYS A 355 -9.01 -1.77 6.45
CA LYS A 355 -8.64 -2.26 5.11
C LYS A 355 -8.74 -1.13 4.09
N PHE A 356 -7.92 -1.19 3.04
CA PHE A 356 -8.20 -0.42 1.83
C PHE A 356 -9.56 -0.84 1.25
N SER A 357 -10.29 0.10 0.66
CA SER A 357 -11.54 -0.20 -0.03
C SER A 357 -11.69 0.68 -1.25
N LYS A 358 -11.65 0.07 -2.45
CA LYS A 358 -11.92 0.76 -3.72
C LYS A 358 -13.33 1.35 -3.75
N SER A 359 -14.34 0.54 -3.44
CA SER A 359 -15.74 0.95 -3.50
C SER A 359 -16.09 2.04 -2.49
N LYS A 360 -15.52 1.99 -1.29
CA LYS A 360 -15.72 3.01 -0.26
C LYS A 360 -14.69 4.14 -0.32
N GLY A 361 -13.72 4.11 -1.24
CA GLY A 361 -12.64 5.08 -1.33
C GLY A 361 -11.82 5.22 -0.04
N ILE A 362 -11.56 4.14 0.70
CA ILE A 362 -10.82 4.16 1.98
C ILE A 362 -9.34 3.85 1.74
N GLY A 363 -8.47 4.68 2.29
CA GLY A 363 -7.01 4.59 2.16
C GLY A 363 -6.43 5.57 1.14
N VAL A 364 -5.11 5.47 0.93
CA VAL A 364 -4.37 6.26 -0.05
C VAL A 364 -4.42 5.60 -1.42
N PHE A 365 -4.87 6.34 -2.43
CA PHE A 365 -4.87 5.91 -3.82
C PHE A 365 -3.66 6.43 -4.58
N GLY A 366 -3.41 5.91 -5.79
CA GLY A 366 -2.23 6.30 -6.56
C GLY A 366 -2.18 7.80 -6.89
N ASN A 367 -3.34 8.40 -7.19
CA ASN A 367 -3.47 9.85 -7.38
C ASN A 367 -3.32 10.62 -6.05
N ASP A 368 -3.81 10.07 -4.94
CA ASP A 368 -3.62 10.66 -3.60
C ASP A 368 -2.13 10.76 -3.25
N ALA A 369 -1.35 9.70 -3.53
CA ALA A 369 0.09 9.67 -3.30
C ALA A 369 0.83 10.74 -4.12
N LYS A 370 0.46 10.89 -5.41
CA LYS A 370 0.97 11.95 -6.29
C LYS A 370 0.72 13.36 -5.76
N ASN A 371 -0.39 13.56 -5.06
CA ASN A 371 -0.78 14.85 -4.49
C ASN A 371 -0.15 15.13 -3.12
N THR A 372 0.77 14.28 -2.67
CA THR A 372 1.62 14.55 -1.50
C THR A 372 2.94 15.18 -1.94
N ASN A 373 3.62 15.87 -1.02
CA ASN A 373 5.00 16.32 -1.23
C ASN A 373 6.02 15.19 -0.95
N ILE A 374 5.59 13.93 -0.89
CA ILE A 374 6.47 12.78 -0.67
C ILE A 374 6.88 12.23 -2.04
N PRO A 375 8.19 12.18 -2.35
CA PRO A 375 8.68 11.66 -3.63
C PRO A 375 8.29 10.20 -3.89
N PRO A 376 8.13 9.78 -5.16
CA PRO A 376 7.72 8.42 -5.51
C PRO A 376 8.68 7.35 -5.00
N GLU A 377 9.99 7.60 -4.93
CA GLU A 377 10.99 6.66 -4.41
C GLU A 377 10.78 6.33 -2.93
N VAL A 378 10.29 7.29 -2.13
CA VAL A 378 9.96 7.05 -0.72
C VAL A 378 8.76 6.12 -0.61
N TRP A 379 7.73 6.32 -1.45
CA TRP A 379 6.58 5.42 -1.53
C TRP A 379 6.99 4.01 -1.96
N ARG A 380 7.83 3.89 -2.99
CA ARG A 380 8.35 2.61 -3.47
C ARG A 380 9.13 1.90 -2.37
N PHE A 381 10.08 2.59 -1.74
CA PHE A 381 10.88 2.07 -0.63
C PHE A 381 10.01 1.54 0.50
N TYR A 382 9.10 2.36 1.02
CA TYR A 382 8.27 2.00 2.15
C TYR A 382 7.39 0.78 1.83
N LEU A 383 6.71 0.81 0.69
CA LEU A 383 5.83 -0.28 0.29
C LEU A 383 6.59 -1.60 0.10
N LEU A 384 7.81 -1.55 -0.44
CA LEU A 384 8.66 -2.74 -0.64
C LEU A 384 9.24 -3.25 0.68
N MET A 385 9.64 -2.35 1.59
CA MET A 385 10.09 -2.72 2.93
C MET A 385 8.96 -3.34 3.76
N SER A 386 7.72 -2.93 3.49
CA SER A 386 6.50 -3.46 4.10
C SER A 386 5.73 -4.40 3.17
N ARG A 387 6.39 -5.00 2.16
CA ARG A 387 5.75 -5.90 1.20
C ARG A 387 5.12 -7.11 1.92
N PRO A 388 3.81 -7.40 1.71
CA PRO A 388 3.11 -8.49 2.36
C PRO A 388 3.41 -9.85 1.68
N GLU A 389 4.58 -10.41 1.93
CA GLU A 389 5.01 -11.66 1.27
C GLU A 389 4.45 -12.94 1.94
N ALA A 390 4.42 -12.96 3.27
CA ALA A 390 4.02 -14.15 4.06
C ALA A 390 2.73 -13.95 4.85
N SER A 391 2.44 -12.72 5.25
CA SER A 391 1.25 -12.32 5.99
C SER A 391 0.80 -10.94 5.55
N ASP A 392 -0.43 -10.58 5.88
CA ASP A 392 -0.91 -9.21 5.74
C ASP A 392 0.06 -8.23 6.43
N THR A 393 0.23 -7.04 5.85
CA THR A 393 1.02 -5.94 6.44
C THR A 393 0.14 -4.71 6.61
N LEU A 394 0.62 -3.74 7.39
CA LEU A 394 -0.14 -2.54 7.70
C LEU A 394 0.60 -1.29 7.27
N PHE A 395 -0.05 -0.48 6.44
CA PHE A 395 0.38 0.89 6.18
C PHE A 395 -0.04 1.79 7.35
N THR A 396 0.91 2.52 7.93
CA THR A 396 0.61 3.67 8.79
C THR A 396 1.49 4.86 8.42
N TRP A 397 0.96 6.07 8.57
CA TRP A 397 1.74 7.28 8.29
C TRP A 397 2.92 7.47 9.26
N THR A 398 2.76 7.02 10.50
CA THR A 398 3.83 7.06 11.51
C THR A 398 4.98 6.12 11.14
N ASP A 399 4.68 4.91 10.68
CA ASP A 399 5.71 3.96 10.24
C ASP A 399 6.40 4.43 8.95
N LEU A 400 5.66 5.02 8.00
CA LEU A 400 6.24 5.67 6.82
C LEU A 400 7.26 6.74 7.21
N GLN A 401 6.89 7.62 8.15
CA GLN A 401 7.80 8.64 8.68
C GLN A 401 9.02 8.03 9.35
N ALA A 402 8.83 7.04 10.23
CA ALA A 402 9.91 6.40 10.96
C ALA A 402 10.93 5.78 10.00
N LYS A 403 10.47 5.09 8.95
CA LYS A 403 11.33 4.46 7.95
C LYS A 403 12.03 5.47 7.05
N LEU A 404 11.32 6.51 6.58
CA LEU A 404 11.94 7.59 5.81
C LEU A 404 13.05 8.27 6.62
N ASN A 405 12.75 8.72 7.84
CA ASN A 405 13.70 9.48 8.63
C ASN A 405 14.89 8.62 9.07
N SER A 406 14.65 7.43 9.62
CA SER A 406 15.74 6.60 10.16
C SER A 406 16.53 5.85 9.08
N GLU A 407 15.87 5.22 8.11
CA GLU A 407 16.54 4.35 7.13
C GLU A 407 17.00 5.11 5.88
N LEU A 408 16.22 6.08 5.39
CA LEU A 408 16.61 6.85 4.21
C LEU A 408 17.41 8.10 4.56
N VAL A 409 16.93 8.97 5.46
CA VAL A 409 17.62 10.23 5.78
C VAL A 409 18.86 9.97 6.63
N HIS A 410 18.74 9.32 7.78
CA HIS A 410 19.82 9.20 8.77
C HIS A 410 20.82 8.07 8.49
N ASN A 411 20.49 7.14 7.60
CA ASN A 411 21.39 6.05 7.19
C ASN A 411 21.89 6.22 5.75
N LEU A 412 21.08 5.88 4.74
CA LEU A 412 21.49 5.87 3.33
C LEU A 412 21.91 7.25 2.81
N GLY A 413 21.04 8.24 2.98
CA GLY A 413 21.28 9.62 2.58
C GLY A 413 22.45 10.23 3.33
N ASN A 414 22.57 9.95 4.64
CA ASN A 414 23.69 10.42 5.46
C ASN A 414 25.04 9.82 4.99
N PHE A 415 25.11 8.51 4.71
CA PHE A 415 26.32 7.87 4.21
C PHE A 415 26.79 8.53 2.92
N ILE A 416 25.92 8.58 1.91
CA ILE A 416 26.25 9.12 0.59
C ILE A 416 26.65 10.60 0.70
N ASN A 417 25.87 11.39 1.44
CA ASN A 417 26.16 12.82 1.60
C ASN A 417 27.51 13.05 2.31
N ARG A 418 27.85 12.30 3.36
CA ARG A 418 29.15 12.43 4.07
C ARG A 418 30.32 12.13 3.14
N VAL A 419 30.23 11.05 2.35
CA VAL A 419 31.28 10.66 1.40
C VAL A 419 31.47 11.73 0.33
N LEU A 420 30.40 12.05 -0.39
CA LEU A 420 30.47 12.96 -1.53
C LEU A 420 30.80 14.39 -1.10
N SER A 421 30.24 14.87 0.01
CA SER A 421 30.56 16.20 0.54
C SER A 421 32.01 16.29 1.00
N PHE A 422 32.60 15.21 1.53
CA PHE A 422 34.02 15.22 1.90
C PHE A 422 34.93 15.28 0.66
N VAL A 423 34.62 14.51 -0.38
CA VAL A 423 35.34 14.58 -1.67
C VAL A 423 35.21 15.97 -2.29
N ALA A 424 34.03 16.59 -2.23
CA ALA A 424 33.76 17.90 -2.83
C ALA A 424 34.39 19.09 -2.08
N LYS A 425 34.84 18.93 -0.84
CA LYS A 425 35.55 20.01 -0.11
C LYS A 425 36.81 20.42 -0.87
N PRO A 426 37.19 21.71 -0.84
CA PRO A 426 38.39 22.19 -1.53
C PRO A 426 39.66 21.52 -0.98
N ALA A 427 40.71 21.48 -1.81
CA ALA A 427 42.02 20.96 -1.42
C ALA A 427 42.49 21.62 -0.11
N GLY A 428 42.99 20.80 0.82
CA GLY A 428 43.33 21.22 2.19
C GLY A 428 42.23 21.01 3.22
N ALA A 429 40.97 20.81 2.79
CA ALA A 429 39.85 20.38 3.64
C ALA A 429 39.17 19.08 3.13
N GLY A 430 39.55 18.61 1.95
CA GLY A 430 39.10 17.41 1.25
C GLY A 430 39.81 17.30 -0.10
N TYR A 431 39.18 16.66 -1.10
CA TYR A 431 39.85 16.26 -2.36
C TYR A 431 39.51 17.11 -3.59
N GLY A 432 38.89 18.28 -3.44
CA GLY A 432 38.62 19.21 -4.53
C GLY A 432 37.68 18.65 -5.62
N SER A 433 36.70 17.84 -5.22
CA SER A 433 35.78 17.11 -6.11
C SER A 433 36.45 16.03 -6.98
N ILE A 434 37.70 15.64 -6.69
CA ILE A 434 38.41 14.59 -7.40
C ILE A 434 38.50 13.34 -6.52
N ILE A 435 38.15 12.17 -7.06
CA ILE A 435 38.32 10.90 -6.35
C ILE A 435 39.83 10.65 -6.16
N PRO A 436 40.32 10.45 -4.93
CA PRO A 436 41.74 10.25 -4.68
C PRO A 436 42.21 8.87 -5.17
N ASP A 437 43.51 8.72 -5.33
CA ASP A 437 44.11 7.41 -5.58
C ASP A 437 44.28 6.61 -4.28
N ALA A 438 44.20 5.28 -4.36
CA ALA A 438 44.18 4.39 -3.20
C ALA A 438 45.10 3.18 -3.39
N PRO A 439 46.42 3.38 -3.54
CA PRO A 439 47.35 2.26 -3.65
C PRO A 439 47.32 1.42 -2.36
N GLY A 440 47.27 0.09 -2.50
CA GLY A 440 47.32 -0.86 -1.38
C GLY A 440 46.01 -1.07 -0.64
N ALA A 441 44.87 -0.64 -1.19
CA ALA A 441 43.54 -0.82 -0.61
C ALA A 441 43.23 -2.30 -0.25
N GLU A 442 43.72 -3.24 -1.05
CA GLU A 442 43.61 -4.69 -0.88
C GLU A 442 44.32 -5.21 0.37
N SER A 443 45.34 -4.50 0.86
CA SER A 443 46.12 -4.87 2.04
C SER A 443 45.75 -4.05 3.29
N HIS A 444 44.89 -3.04 3.14
CA HIS A 444 44.43 -2.22 4.26
C HIS A 444 43.41 -3.02 5.10
N PRO A 445 43.68 -3.31 6.39
CA PRO A 445 42.94 -4.32 7.15
C PRO A 445 41.42 -4.08 7.21
N SER A 446 40.99 -2.87 7.56
CA SER A 446 39.55 -2.56 7.67
C SER A 446 38.85 -2.49 6.30
N THR A 447 39.60 -2.20 5.23
CA THR A 447 39.09 -2.16 3.85
C THR A 447 38.88 -3.57 3.32
N SER A 448 39.84 -4.47 3.53
CA SER A 448 39.71 -5.87 3.15
C SER A 448 38.57 -6.56 3.91
N GLU A 449 38.44 -6.33 5.22
CA GLU A 449 37.34 -6.90 6.01
C GLU A 449 35.97 -6.40 5.52
N LEU A 450 35.86 -5.11 5.21
CA LEU A 450 34.65 -4.55 4.62
C LEU A 450 34.33 -5.20 3.27
N ALA A 451 35.31 -5.31 2.37
CA ALA A 451 35.12 -5.91 1.05
C ALA A 451 34.58 -7.35 1.13
N ASP A 452 35.07 -8.16 2.07
CA ASP A 452 34.55 -9.51 2.31
C ASP A 452 33.09 -9.51 2.77
N LYS A 453 32.72 -8.59 3.67
CA LYS A 453 31.32 -8.42 4.11
C LYS A 453 30.43 -7.97 2.96
N ILE A 454 30.87 -7.02 2.16
CA ILE A 454 30.13 -6.49 1.02
C ILE A 454 29.94 -7.55 -0.06
N SER A 455 30.98 -8.32 -0.40
CA SER A 455 30.86 -9.44 -1.34
C SER A 455 29.79 -10.44 -0.88
N LYS A 456 29.79 -10.84 0.39
CA LYS A 456 28.79 -11.76 0.94
C LYS A 456 27.37 -11.18 0.87
N ARG A 457 27.21 -9.88 1.17
CA ARG A 457 25.90 -9.20 1.06
C ARG A 457 25.42 -9.13 -0.39
N VAL A 458 26.31 -8.88 -1.34
CA VAL A 458 25.99 -8.91 -2.77
C VAL A 458 25.54 -10.31 -3.20
N ASP A 459 26.24 -11.38 -2.79
CA ASP A 459 25.84 -12.76 -3.10
C ASP A 459 24.44 -13.08 -2.52
N GLN A 460 24.17 -12.66 -1.28
CA GLN A 460 22.86 -12.82 -0.65
C GLN A 460 21.77 -12.01 -1.34
N TYR A 461 22.07 -10.80 -1.79
CA TYR A 461 21.15 -9.96 -2.56
C TYR A 461 20.77 -10.65 -3.87
N LEU A 462 21.75 -11.14 -4.62
CA LEU A 462 21.53 -11.83 -5.90
C LEU A 462 20.66 -13.08 -5.69
N ASP A 463 20.96 -13.91 -4.69
CA ASP A 463 20.16 -15.09 -4.36
C ASP A 463 18.71 -14.73 -4.01
N ALA A 464 18.52 -13.69 -3.18
CA ALA A 464 17.19 -13.20 -2.82
C ALA A 464 16.41 -12.71 -4.04
N MET A 465 17.05 -11.96 -4.93
CA MET A 465 16.41 -11.39 -6.11
C MET A 465 16.07 -12.44 -7.17
N GLU A 466 16.95 -13.43 -7.42
CA GLU A 466 16.65 -14.58 -8.28
C GLU A 466 15.45 -15.39 -7.78
N LYS A 467 15.29 -15.49 -6.46
CA LYS A 467 14.16 -16.17 -5.80
C LYS A 467 12.95 -15.26 -5.55
N VAL A 468 12.96 -14.05 -6.11
CA VAL A 468 11.88 -13.05 -6.00
C VAL A 468 11.53 -12.71 -4.54
N LYS A 469 12.52 -12.77 -3.63
CA LYS A 469 12.45 -12.33 -2.23
C LYS A 469 12.72 -10.83 -2.12
N LEU A 470 11.86 -10.04 -2.74
CA LEU A 470 12.10 -8.60 -2.99
C LEU A 470 12.32 -7.81 -1.69
N LYS A 471 11.52 -8.09 -0.65
CA LYS A 471 11.68 -7.43 0.66
C LYS A 471 13.04 -7.75 1.30
N GLN A 472 13.48 -9.00 1.17
CA GLN A 472 14.78 -9.43 1.68
C GLN A 472 15.93 -8.81 0.89
N GLY A 473 15.83 -8.78 -0.45
CA GLY A 473 16.80 -8.11 -1.32
C GLY A 473 16.99 -6.64 -0.94
N LEU A 474 15.89 -5.90 -0.73
CA LEU A 474 15.95 -4.51 -0.27
C LEU A 474 16.66 -4.37 1.08
N LYS A 475 16.31 -5.21 2.07
CA LYS A 475 16.97 -5.20 3.39
C LYS A 475 18.47 -5.46 3.30
N ILE A 476 18.89 -6.41 2.48
CA ILE A 476 20.30 -6.73 2.28
C ILE A 476 21.04 -5.55 1.64
N ALA A 477 20.46 -4.93 0.61
CA ALA A 477 21.02 -3.76 -0.05
C ALA A 477 21.13 -2.56 0.92
N MET A 478 20.09 -2.27 1.70
CA MET A 478 20.15 -1.22 2.73
C MET A 478 21.20 -1.53 3.80
N GLY A 479 21.39 -2.80 4.15
CA GLY A 479 22.44 -3.23 5.08
C GLY A 479 23.87 -2.91 4.61
N ILE A 480 24.11 -2.71 3.31
CA ILE A 480 25.41 -2.24 2.80
C ILE A 480 25.68 -0.78 3.24
N SER A 481 24.63 0.04 3.35
CA SER A 481 24.74 1.41 3.88
C SER A 481 25.15 1.41 5.35
N ASP A 482 24.64 0.46 6.14
CA ASP A 482 25.03 0.31 7.55
C ASP A 482 26.53 0.02 7.67
N GLU A 483 27.03 -0.93 6.88
CA GLU A 483 28.47 -1.27 6.83
C GLU A 483 29.31 -0.07 6.39
N GLY A 484 28.84 0.69 5.39
CA GLY A 484 29.50 1.91 4.92
C GLY A 484 29.58 3.00 5.98
N ASN A 485 28.49 3.24 6.71
CA ASN A 485 28.45 4.18 7.82
C ASN A 485 29.39 3.76 8.96
N ALA A 486 29.38 2.48 9.33
CA ALA A 486 30.26 1.93 10.35
C ALA A 486 31.74 2.05 9.95
N TYR A 487 32.06 1.74 8.69
CA TYR A 487 33.42 1.85 8.14
C TYR A 487 33.93 3.30 8.16
N LEU A 488 33.13 4.25 7.68
CA LEU A 488 33.50 5.67 7.74
C LEU A 488 33.71 6.13 9.18
N GLN A 489 32.80 5.78 10.09
CA GLN A 489 32.88 6.23 11.47
C GLN A 489 34.09 5.63 12.20
N GLY A 490 34.31 4.32 12.07
CA GLY A 490 35.41 3.61 12.70
C GLY A 490 36.79 4.02 12.17
N SER A 491 36.86 4.49 10.91
CA SER A 491 38.10 5.01 10.34
C SER A 491 38.52 6.38 10.88
N GLU A 492 37.61 7.15 11.50
CA GLU A 492 37.84 8.56 11.82
C GLU A 492 38.43 9.36 10.63
N PHE A 493 37.91 9.18 9.42
CA PHE A 493 38.51 9.68 8.17
C PHE A 493 38.88 11.19 8.19
N TRP A 494 38.17 12.03 8.95
CA TRP A 494 38.46 13.45 9.13
C TRP A 494 39.80 13.70 9.85
N ARG A 495 40.19 12.78 10.74
CA ARG A 495 41.46 12.75 11.45
C ARG A 495 42.54 12.13 10.58
N LEU A 496 42.25 11.00 9.93
CA LEU A 496 43.17 10.37 8.97
C LEU A 496 43.60 11.35 7.87
N TYR A 497 42.70 12.19 7.36
CA TYR A 497 43.06 13.18 6.33
C TYR A 497 44.22 14.10 6.74
N LYS A 498 44.41 14.34 8.04
CA LYS A 498 45.52 15.16 8.57
C LYS A 498 46.73 14.32 8.98
N GLU A 499 46.50 13.13 9.53
CA GLU A 499 47.54 12.30 10.16
C GLU A 499 48.11 11.24 9.21
N ASP A 500 47.26 10.61 8.39
CA ASP A 500 47.61 9.58 7.42
C ASP A 500 46.76 9.73 6.14
N PRO A 501 47.17 10.63 5.23
CA PRO A 501 46.43 10.91 4.00
C PRO A 501 46.28 9.69 3.07
N ILE A 502 47.20 8.72 3.13
CA ILE A 502 47.16 7.52 2.29
C ILE A 502 46.01 6.62 2.73
N SER A 503 45.92 6.32 4.03
CA SER A 503 44.80 5.54 4.58
C SER A 503 43.46 6.26 4.40
N CYS A 504 43.44 7.59 4.56
CA CYS A 504 42.24 8.39 4.27
C CYS A 504 41.78 8.24 2.81
N ALA A 505 42.72 8.27 1.85
CA ALA A 505 42.41 8.12 0.43
C ALA A 505 41.83 6.74 0.11
N ILE A 506 42.37 5.68 0.71
CA ILE A 506 41.82 4.31 0.63
C ILE A 506 40.38 4.26 1.14
N VAL A 507 40.13 4.81 2.33
CA VAL A 507 38.80 4.83 2.95
C VAL A 507 37.79 5.56 2.08
N ILE A 508 38.16 6.73 1.56
CA ILE A 508 37.26 7.56 0.77
C ILE A 508 37.01 6.97 -0.62
N LYS A 509 38.04 6.49 -1.33
CA LYS A 509 37.84 5.83 -2.63
C LYS A 509 36.97 4.59 -2.51
N THR A 510 37.22 3.76 -1.48
CA THR A 510 36.38 2.60 -1.14
C THR A 510 34.93 3.02 -0.89
N SER A 511 34.71 4.06 -0.08
CA SER A 511 33.37 4.54 0.26
C SER A 511 32.63 5.08 -0.96
N VAL A 512 33.31 5.80 -1.86
CA VAL A 512 32.73 6.26 -3.13
C VAL A 512 32.32 5.08 -4.02
N GLY A 513 33.13 4.03 -4.04
CA GLY A 513 32.77 2.78 -4.72
C GLY A 513 31.53 2.11 -4.14
N LEU A 514 31.36 2.12 -2.81
CA LEU A 514 30.14 1.64 -2.16
C LEU A 514 28.92 2.51 -2.49
N VAL A 515 29.08 3.83 -2.62
CA VAL A 515 28.00 4.72 -3.11
C VAL A 515 27.53 4.28 -4.49
N TYR A 516 28.45 4.01 -5.41
CA TYR A 516 28.12 3.50 -6.74
C TYR A 516 27.48 2.10 -6.70
N LEU A 517 28.01 1.18 -5.89
CA LEU A 517 27.41 -0.15 -5.73
C LEU A 517 25.97 -0.08 -5.20
N LEU A 518 25.72 0.71 -4.16
CA LEU A 518 24.38 0.96 -3.62
C LEU A 518 23.44 1.53 -4.68
N THR A 519 23.94 2.44 -5.51
CA THR A 519 23.20 3.03 -6.64
C THR A 519 22.71 1.95 -7.60
N CYS A 520 23.56 0.98 -7.96
CA CYS A 520 23.16 -0.15 -8.81
C CYS A 520 22.16 -1.08 -8.10
N LEU A 521 22.44 -1.51 -6.87
CA LEU A 521 21.60 -2.49 -6.16
C LEU A 521 20.22 -1.94 -5.76
N LEU A 522 20.11 -0.61 -5.57
CA LEU A 522 18.86 0.05 -5.21
C LEU A 522 18.07 0.53 -6.43
N GLU A 523 18.62 0.52 -7.65
CA GLU A 523 17.88 0.96 -8.85
C GLU A 523 16.55 0.22 -9.07
N PRO A 524 16.49 -1.11 -8.87
CA PRO A 524 15.21 -1.82 -8.98
C PRO A 524 14.13 -1.28 -8.03
N PHE A 525 14.54 -0.76 -6.88
CA PHE A 525 13.65 -0.31 -5.80
C PHE A 525 13.35 1.19 -5.86
N MET A 526 14.38 2.01 -6.09
CA MET A 526 14.35 3.47 -6.05
C MET A 526 15.09 4.07 -7.26
N PRO A 527 14.54 3.93 -8.49
CA PRO A 527 15.21 4.34 -9.73
C PRO A 527 15.56 5.83 -9.80
N SER A 528 14.65 6.71 -9.36
CA SER A 528 14.89 8.15 -9.34
C SER A 528 16.03 8.54 -8.38
N PHE A 529 16.13 7.86 -7.23
CA PHE A 529 17.27 8.01 -6.32
C PHE A 529 18.58 7.58 -7.00
N SER A 530 18.59 6.44 -7.68
CA SER A 530 19.82 5.96 -8.36
C SER A 530 20.29 6.95 -9.43
N ASN A 531 19.37 7.50 -10.21
CA ASN A 531 19.70 8.53 -11.21
C ASN A 531 20.29 9.80 -10.57
N GLU A 532 19.72 10.24 -9.45
CA GLU A 532 20.21 11.42 -8.73
C GLU A 532 21.61 11.17 -8.14
N VAL A 533 21.89 9.99 -7.59
CA VAL A 533 23.23 9.65 -7.10
C VAL A 533 24.24 9.58 -8.25
N LEU A 534 23.91 8.99 -9.40
CA LEU A 534 24.77 9.01 -10.59
C LEU A 534 25.06 10.44 -11.05
N ARG A 535 24.05 11.33 -11.04
CA ARG A 535 24.24 12.75 -11.35
C ARG A 535 25.22 13.41 -10.38
N GLN A 536 25.14 13.13 -9.09
CA GLN A 536 26.09 13.64 -8.09
C GLN A 536 27.50 13.03 -8.24
N LEU A 537 27.60 11.80 -8.75
CA LEU A 537 28.86 11.18 -9.16
C LEU A 537 29.36 11.69 -10.52
N ASN A 538 28.60 12.54 -11.23
CA ASN A 538 28.88 13.00 -12.60
C ASN A 538 29.00 11.82 -13.60
N LEU A 539 28.03 10.92 -13.53
CA LEU A 539 27.88 9.74 -14.38
C LEU A 539 26.50 9.76 -15.07
N SER A 540 26.44 9.17 -16.25
CA SER A 540 25.22 9.02 -17.05
C SER A 540 24.51 7.70 -16.69
N PRO A 541 23.21 7.69 -16.34
CA PRO A 541 22.46 6.45 -16.15
C PRO A 541 22.54 5.50 -17.34
N GLU A 542 22.47 6.01 -18.57
CA GLU A 542 22.47 5.18 -19.78
C GLU A 542 23.79 4.43 -19.99
N GLU A 543 24.92 5.03 -19.60
CA GLU A 543 26.25 4.49 -19.84
C GLU A 543 26.82 3.76 -18.63
N ASN A 544 26.47 4.21 -17.43
CA ASN A 544 27.13 3.79 -16.20
C ASN A 544 26.25 2.91 -15.31
N LEU A 545 24.93 2.87 -15.46
CA LEU A 545 24.10 2.01 -14.62
C LEU A 545 24.16 0.54 -15.11
N SER A 546 25.07 -0.24 -14.53
CA SER A 546 25.32 -1.64 -14.94
C SER A 546 25.63 -2.52 -13.73
N PHE A 547 25.00 -3.69 -13.67
CA PHE A 547 25.32 -4.76 -12.71
C PHE A 547 25.08 -6.15 -13.34
N SER A 548 25.59 -6.31 -14.55
CA SER A 548 25.36 -7.44 -15.42
C SER A 548 26.19 -8.66 -15.05
N GLU A 549 25.59 -9.83 -15.25
CA GLU A 549 26.27 -11.12 -15.06
C GLU A 549 27.36 -11.34 -16.10
N GLU A 550 27.07 -11.03 -17.37
CA GLU A 550 28.01 -11.24 -18.49
C GLU A 550 29.32 -10.45 -18.32
N LYS A 551 29.28 -9.26 -17.69
CA LYS A 551 30.48 -8.45 -17.41
C LYS A 551 31.19 -8.82 -16.10
N GLY A 552 30.69 -9.80 -15.34
CA GLY A 552 31.26 -10.20 -14.05
C GLY A 552 31.24 -9.09 -12.99
N GLU A 553 30.29 -8.15 -13.07
CA GLU A 553 30.29 -6.94 -12.24
C GLU A 553 30.04 -7.21 -10.76
N SER A 554 29.39 -8.33 -10.42
CA SER A 554 29.25 -8.78 -9.04
C SER A 554 30.60 -9.09 -8.37
N VAL A 555 31.60 -9.55 -9.14
CA VAL A 555 32.94 -9.84 -8.61
C VAL A 555 33.65 -8.56 -8.14
N LYS A 556 33.35 -7.41 -8.76
CA LYS A 556 33.88 -6.10 -8.36
C LYS A 556 33.44 -5.68 -6.95
N ALA A 557 32.41 -6.32 -6.38
CA ALA A 557 32.04 -6.11 -4.99
C ALA A 557 33.16 -6.50 -4.00
N LYS A 558 34.12 -7.34 -4.42
CA LYS A 558 35.33 -7.70 -3.65
C LYS A 558 36.42 -6.63 -3.70
N THR A 559 36.34 -5.70 -4.65
CA THR A 559 37.27 -4.58 -4.78
C THR A 559 36.49 -3.27 -4.91
N PRO A 560 35.74 -2.87 -3.87
CA PRO A 560 34.87 -1.70 -3.95
C PRO A 560 35.61 -0.41 -4.36
N TRP A 561 36.90 -0.28 -4.05
CA TRP A 561 37.74 0.83 -4.47
C TRP A 561 38.01 0.92 -5.99
N ASP A 562 37.67 -0.11 -6.77
CA ASP A 562 37.85 -0.15 -8.23
C ASP A 562 36.58 0.17 -9.03
N PHE A 563 35.45 0.43 -8.36
CA PHE A 563 34.20 0.78 -9.06
C PHE A 563 34.32 2.07 -9.87
N LEU A 564 35.06 3.06 -9.35
CA LEU A 564 35.29 4.33 -10.01
C LEU A 564 36.79 4.68 -10.05
N PRO A 565 37.30 5.20 -11.18
CA PRO A 565 38.72 5.44 -11.34
C PRO A 565 39.19 6.61 -10.47
N ALA A 566 40.45 6.53 -10.02
CA ALA A 566 41.13 7.67 -9.43
C ALA A 566 41.21 8.83 -10.43
N GLY A 567 41.14 10.07 -9.94
CA GLY A 567 41.13 11.25 -10.79
C GLY A 567 39.76 11.61 -11.39
N HIS A 568 38.75 10.74 -11.24
CA HIS A 568 37.38 11.07 -11.67
C HIS A 568 36.84 12.28 -10.90
N LYS A 569 36.20 13.21 -11.61
CA LYS A 569 35.61 14.41 -11.02
C LYS A 569 34.12 14.19 -10.75
N ILE A 570 33.75 14.21 -9.49
CA ILE A 570 32.34 14.12 -9.07
C ILE A 570 31.59 15.43 -9.34
N GLY A 571 30.26 15.34 -9.35
CA GLY A 571 29.35 16.47 -9.46
C GLY A 571 29.20 17.22 -8.15
N ARG A 572 28.12 18.00 -8.02
CA ARG A 572 27.79 18.73 -6.79
C ARG A 572 26.96 17.83 -5.87
N PRO A 573 27.44 17.50 -4.66
CA PRO A 573 26.65 16.76 -3.68
C PRO A 573 25.46 17.59 -3.19
N THR A 574 24.32 16.93 -3.02
CA THR A 574 23.09 17.52 -2.47
C THR A 574 22.35 16.49 -1.59
N PRO A 575 21.63 16.92 -0.54
CA PRO A 575 20.79 16.01 0.24
C PRO A 575 19.82 15.25 -0.66
N LEU A 576 19.72 13.93 -0.45
CA LEU A 576 18.91 13.03 -1.29
C LEU A 576 17.48 12.89 -0.79
N PHE A 577 17.25 13.11 0.50
CA PHE A 577 15.95 12.93 1.15
C PHE A 577 15.70 14.08 2.12
N GLU A 578 14.42 14.41 2.32
CA GLU A 578 13.97 15.36 3.32
C GLU A 578 13.23 14.65 4.45
N GLU A 579 13.42 15.11 5.69
CA GLU A 579 12.71 14.55 6.84
C GLU A 579 11.22 14.86 6.75
N LEU A 580 10.39 13.84 7.03
CA LEU A 580 8.96 14.03 7.20
C LEU A 580 8.67 14.43 8.65
N LYS A 581 8.04 15.59 8.83
CA LYS A 581 7.77 16.18 10.15
C LYS A 581 6.44 15.72 10.75
N ASN A 582 6.34 15.71 12.07
CA ASN A 582 5.17 15.20 12.82
C ASN A 582 3.87 15.94 12.50
N ASP A 583 3.94 17.24 12.22
CA ASP A 583 2.81 18.07 11.81
C ASP A 583 2.27 17.66 10.44
N ILE A 584 3.15 17.43 9.46
CA ILE A 584 2.79 16.92 8.14
C ILE A 584 2.17 15.51 8.23
N VAL A 585 2.75 14.61 9.03
CA VAL A 585 2.17 13.28 9.30
C VAL A 585 0.76 13.41 9.86
N SER A 586 0.58 14.27 10.85
CA SER A 586 -0.73 14.52 11.46
C SER A 586 -1.73 15.10 10.47
N GLU A 587 -1.29 15.95 9.55
CA GLU A 587 -2.09 16.48 8.45
C GLU A 587 -2.52 15.37 7.49
N TYR A 588 -1.59 14.56 7.00
CA TYR A 588 -1.90 13.46 6.09
C TYR A 588 -2.81 12.41 6.72
N ARG A 589 -2.61 12.04 7.99
CA ARG A 589 -3.52 11.12 8.71
C ARG A 589 -4.95 11.65 8.73
N LYS A 590 -5.14 12.96 8.93
CA LYS A 590 -6.46 13.60 8.90
C LYS A 590 -7.01 13.69 7.48
N LYS A 591 -6.18 14.12 6.53
CA LYS A 591 -6.55 14.31 5.12
C LYS A 591 -7.02 13.00 4.50
N TYR A 592 -6.31 11.90 4.78
CA TYR A 592 -6.59 10.58 4.22
C TYR A 592 -7.34 9.66 5.20
N ALA A 593 -8.04 10.23 6.18
CA ALA A 593 -9.02 9.51 7.00
C ALA A 593 -10.38 9.46 6.27
N GLY A 594 -11.15 8.40 6.53
CA GLY A 594 -12.48 8.24 5.93
C GLY A 594 -12.45 7.93 4.43
N SER A 595 -13.60 8.11 3.78
CA SER A 595 -13.78 7.85 2.34
C SER A 595 -13.30 9.01 1.45
N GLN A 596 -12.90 8.75 0.20
CA GLN A 596 -12.58 9.80 -0.79
C GLN A 596 -13.77 10.74 -1.06
N ALA A 597 -15.00 10.24 -0.97
CA ALA A 597 -16.21 11.05 -1.11
C ALA A 597 -16.36 12.06 0.04
N GLU A 598 -16.13 11.64 1.28
CA GLU A 598 -16.09 12.52 2.46
C GLU A 598 -14.96 13.55 2.38
N ARG A 599 -13.81 13.18 1.81
CA ARG A 599 -12.69 14.11 1.59
C ARG A 599 -13.07 15.18 0.56
N SER A 600 -13.59 14.76 -0.59
CA SER A 600 -13.96 15.66 -1.69
C SER A 600 -15.03 16.66 -1.25
N SER A 601 -16.03 16.22 -0.48
CA SER A 601 -17.07 17.12 0.04
C SER A 601 -16.52 18.12 1.06
N LYS A 602 -15.60 17.69 1.94
CA LYS A 602 -14.89 18.60 2.86
C LYS A 602 -14.00 19.60 2.14
N GLU A 603 -13.24 19.16 1.14
CA GLU A 603 -12.37 20.06 0.35
C GLU A 603 -13.18 21.11 -0.41
N VAL A 604 -14.33 20.74 -0.99
CA VAL A 604 -15.26 21.70 -1.61
C VAL A 604 -15.82 22.67 -0.57
N ALA A 605 -16.26 22.17 0.59
CA ALA A 605 -16.78 23.02 1.67
C ALA A 605 -15.72 23.97 2.24
N ASP A 606 -14.48 23.53 2.40
CA ASP A 606 -13.36 24.33 2.90
C ASP A 606 -12.89 25.35 1.85
N ALA A 607 -12.88 24.98 0.56
CA ALA A 607 -12.59 25.90 -0.54
C ALA A 607 -13.68 26.98 -0.66
N GLU A 608 -14.95 26.61 -0.51
CA GLU A 608 -16.09 27.53 -0.50
C GLU A 608 -16.07 28.45 0.73
N ALA A 609 -15.79 27.90 1.92
CA ALA A 609 -15.59 28.69 3.13
C ALA A 609 -14.41 29.68 3.02
N THR A 610 -13.31 29.27 2.38
CA THR A 610 -12.15 30.13 2.11
C THR A 610 -12.49 31.22 1.10
N LYS A 611 -13.28 30.90 0.06
CA LYS A 611 -13.75 31.86 -0.95
C LYS A 611 -14.71 32.89 -0.34
N ILE A 612 -15.62 32.45 0.54
CA ILE A 612 -16.52 33.31 1.31
C ILE A 612 -15.73 34.19 2.30
N ALA A 613 -14.73 33.63 2.99
CA ALA A 613 -13.86 34.39 3.89
C ALA A 613 -13.02 35.45 3.14
N ASN A 614 -12.56 35.14 1.93
CA ASN A 614 -11.85 36.10 1.09
C ASN A 614 -12.79 37.15 0.48
N GLN A 615 -14.03 36.80 0.13
CA GLN A 615 -15.05 37.77 -0.31
C GLN A 615 -15.50 38.70 0.83
N LEU A 616 -15.60 38.20 2.06
CA LEU A 616 -15.88 38.99 3.27
C LEU A 616 -14.73 39.96 3.62
N ARG A 617 -13.49 39.58 3.29
CA ARG A 617 -12.31 40.47 3.39
C ARG A 617 -12.27 41.53 2.28
N SER A 618 -12.86 41.27 1.11
CA SER A 618 -12.95 42.27 0.04
C SER A 618 -14.13 43.24 0.19
N THR A 619 -15.14 42.92 1.00
CA THR A 619 -16.29 43.80 1.30
C THR A 619 -16.10 44.68 2.54
N THR A 620 -14.96 44.62 3.24
CA THR A 620 -14.64 45.47 4.40
C THR A 620 -13.69 46.64 4.11
N LEU A 621 -13.54 47.04 2.84
CA LEU A 621 -12.83 48.25 2.43
C LEU A 621 -13.78 49.29 1.81
N SER A 622 -14.67 49.85 2.64
CA SER A 622 -15.27 51.16 2.40
C SER A 622 -15.94 51.68 3.67
N GLU A 623 -15.17 52.39 4.50
CA GLU A 623 -15.58 53.66 5.12
C GLU A 623 -14.43 54.26 5.92
N GLY A 624 -14.32 55.57 5.83
CA GLY A 624 -13.09 56.32 6.04
C GLY A 624 -12.83 56.74 7.49
N GLY A 625 -11.53 56.87 7.77
CA GLY A 625 -10.97 58.04 8.46
C GLY A 625 -10.94 58.01 9.98
N SER A 626 -9.75 57.78 10.54
CA SER A 626 -8.95 58.86 11.15
C SER A 626 -7.67 58.30 11.76
N LYS A 627 -6.54 58.94 11.38
CA LYS A 627 -5.21 58.71 11.94
C LYS A 627 -5.19 59.03 13.43
N LYS A 628 -4.61 58.16 14.24
CA LYS A 628 -3.74 58.58 15.36
C LYS A 628 -2.57 57.62 15.48
N GLU A 629 -1.39 58.22 15.42
CA GLU A 629 -0.08 57.61 15.60
C GLU A 629 0.03 56.92 16.97
N GLN A 630 0.71 55.78 17.03
CA GLN A 630 1.61 55.54 18.15
C GLN A 630 2.81 54.68 17.76
N LYS A 631 3.96 55.24 18.13
CA LYS A 631 5.34 54.80 17.94
C LYS A 631 5.58 53.34 18.36
N LYS A 632 6.45 52.69 17.59
CA LYS A 632 7.23 51.52 18.01
C LYS A 632 7.97 51.81 19.32
N GLN A 633 7.82 50.92 20.29
CA GLN A 633 8.86 50.59 21.27
C GLN A 633 9.01 49.07 21.39
N PRO A 634 10.22 48.57 21.69
CA PRO A 634 10.56 47.16 21.61
C PRO A 634 10.31 46.43 22.94
N GLY A 635 9.97 45.14 22.84
CA GLY A 635 10.23 44.13 23.87
C GLY A 635 9.36 44.14 25.12
N SER A 636 8.33 43.27 25.13
CA SER A 636 7.97 42.53 26.34
C SER A 636 7.51 41.13 25.95
N SER A 637 8.27 40.13 26.38
CA SER A 637 7.93 38.72 26.30
C SER A 637 6.55 38.46 26.95
N LYS A 638 5.54 38.10 26.15
CA LYS A 638 4.36 37.42 26.69
C LYS A 638 4.73 35.96 26.93
N SER A 639 5.06 35.65 28.19
CA SER A 639 5.05 34.29 28.72
C SER A 639 3.74 33.60 28.33
N LYS A 640 3.81 32.49 27.61
CA LYS A 640 2.68 31.59 27.43
C LYS A 640 2.26 31.11 28.82
N ALA A 641 1.08 31.50 29.29
CA ALA A 641 0.53 30.94 30.52
C ALA A 641 0.41 29.41 30.35
N GLU A 642 1.04 28.66 31.25
CA GLU A 642 0.98 27.20 31.29
C GLU A 642 -0.47 26.76 31.54
N VAL A 643 -0.93 25.73 30.83
CA VAL A 643 -2.31 25.22 30.96
C VAL A 643 -2.36 24.35 32.21
N SER A 644 -3.22 24.69 33.18
CA SER A 644 -3.33 23.94 34.45
C SER A 644 -4.16 22.67 34.32
N VAL A 645 -3.72 21.57 34.95
CA VAL A 645 -4.44 20.29 35.05
C VAL A 645 -5.76 20.42 35.81
N ALA A 646 -5.92 21.44 36.66
CA ALA A 646 -7.17 21.74 37.36
C ALA A 646 -8.35 22.05 36.41
N LYS A 647 -8.09 22.24 35.11
CA LYS A 647 -9.13 22.39 34.08
C LYS A 647 -9.80 21.07 33.70
N LEU A 648 -9.20 19.92 34.00
CA LEU A 648 -9.80 18.61 33.73
C LEU A 648 -10.85 18.29 34.80
N ASP A 649 -11.98 17.73 34.35
CA ASP A 649 -13.02 17.19 35.22
C ASP A 649 -12.87 15.66 35.27
N ILE A 650 -11.91 15.17 36.05
CA ILE A 650 -11.71 13.74 36.27
C ILE A 650 -12.48 13.35 37.53
N ARG A 651 -13.39 12.39 37.42
CA ARG A 651 -14.22 11.90 38.53
C ARG A 651 -14.10 10.40 38.71
N VAL A 652 -14.42 9.93 39.91
CA VAL A 652 -14.61 8.52 40.22
C VAL A 652 -15.94 8.06 39.60
N GLY A 653 -15.87 7.21 38.57
CA GLY A 653 -17.03 6.59 37.93
C GLY A 653 -17.23 5.15 38.38
N LEU A 654 -18.49 4.69 38.46
CA LEU A 654 -18.86 3.29 38.66
C LEU A 654 -19.50 2.74 37.39
N ILE A 655 -18.90 1.72 36.79
CA ILE A 655 -19.44 1.04 35.61
C ILE A 655 -20.66 0.23 36.05
N ARG A 656 -21.86 0.72 35.74
CA ARG A 656 -23.16 0.08 36.04
C ARG A 656 -23.50 -1.01 35.06
N LYS A 657 -23.07 -0.86 33.81
CA LYS A 657 -23.27 -1.82 32.73
C LYS A 657 -22.13 -1.66 31.73
N ALA A 658 -21.60 -2.77 31.24
CA ALA A 658 -20.75 -2.80 30.07
C ALA A 658 -21.29 -3.84 29.09
N GLU A 659 -21.26 -3.53 27.80
CA GLU A 659 -21.60 -4.47 26.74
C GLU A 659 -20.72 -4.26 25.51
N LYS A 660 -20.54 -5.29 24.68
CA LYS A 660 -19.81 -5.14 23.41
C LYS A 660 -20.58 -4.23 22.48
N HIS A 661 -19.88 -3.33 21.80
CA HIS A 661 -20.50 -2.44 20.83
C HIS A 661 -21.10 -3.27 19.67
N PRO A 662 -22.36 -3.02 19.26
CA PRO A 662 -23.07 -3.84 18.28
C PRO A 662 -22.37 -3.89 16.91
N ASP A 663 -21.80 -2.76 16.50
CA ASP A 663 -21.16 -2.60 15.19
C ASP A 663 -19.61 -2.50 15.26
N ALA A 664 -18.98 -2.92 16.37
CA ALA A 664 -17.52 -2.81 16.52
C ALA A 664 -16.91 -3.83 17.50
N ASP A 665 -16.10 -4.76 16.97
CA ASP A 665 -15.46 -5.84 17.74
C ASP A 665 -14.41 -5.37 18.77
N SER A 666 -13.94 -4.12 18.65
CA SER A 666 -12.91 -3.57 19.53
C SER A 666 -13.45 -2.61 20.59
N LEU A 667 -14.75 -2.34 20.62
CA LEU A 667 -15.35 -1.32 21.49
C LEU A 667 -16.31 -1.92 22.52
N TYR A 668 -16.26 -1.39 23.74
CA TYR A 668 -17.34 -1.53 24.71
C TYR A 668 -18.23 -0.29 24.69
N VAL A 669 -19.48 -0.47 25.11
CA VAL A 669 -20.43 0.58 25.46
C VAL A 669 -20.70 0.43 26.94
N GLU A 670 -20.37 1.46 27.71
CA GLU A 670 -20.51 1.46 29.17
C GLU A 670 -21.53 2.51 29.63
N GLU A 671 -22.34 2.15 30.61
CA GLU A 671 -23.13 3.08 31.42
C GLU A 671 -22.36 3.35 32.71
N ILE A 672 -21.79 4.55 32.84
CA ILE A 672 -20.92 4.91 33.96
C ILE A 672 -21.57 6.00 34.81
N ASP A 673 -21.84 5.64 36.06
CA ASP A 673 -22.34 6.56 37.09
C ASP A 673 -21.17 7.42 37.57
N VAL A 674 -21.23 8.73 37.32
CA VAL A 674 -20.22 9.73 37.70
C VAL A 674 -20.76 10.73 38.73
N GLY A 675 -21.77 10.32 39.51
CA GLY A 675 -22.43 11.15 40.52
C GLY A 675 -23.34 12.23 39.94
N GLU A 676 -23.84 12.02 38.73
CA GLU A 676 -24.87 12.83 38.08
C GLU A 676 -26.24 12.14 38.18
N GLU A 677 -27.32 12.83 37.79
CA GLU A 677 -28.69 12.27 37.86
C GLU A 677 -28.82 10.99 37.02
N ASP A 678 -28.22 10.98 35.82
CA ASP A 678 -28.18 9.84 34.92
C ASP A 678 -26.73 9.36 34.68
N PRO A 679 -26.50 8.03 34.59
CA PRO A 679 -25.22 7.49 34.12
C PRO A 679 -24.89 7.98 32.70
N ARG A 680 -23.61 8.19 32.42
CA ARG A 680 -23.14 8.60 31.09
C ARG A 680 -22.87 7.37 30.22
N THR A 681 -23.28 7.44 28.96
CA THR A 681 -22.82 6.50 27.93
C THR A 681 -21.37 6.82 27.57
N VAL A 682 -20.49 5.84 27.75
CA VAL A 682 -19.08 5.89 27.36
C VAL A 682 -18.82 4.78 26.34
N VAL A 683 -17.93 5.04 25.39
CA VAL A 683 -17.49 4.04 24.42
C VAL A 683 -15.97 3.93 24.52
N SER A 684 -15.47 2.76 24.91
CA SER A 684 -14.03 2.52 25.14
C SER A 684 -13.45 1.45 24.22
N GLY A 685 -12.16 1.55 23.91
CA GLY A 685 -11.42 0.58 23.09
C GLY A 685 -10.87 -0.62 23.85
N LEU A 686 -11.50 -1.02 24.97
CA LEU A 686 -10.89 -1.93 25.95
C LEU A 686 -11.13 -3.43 25.69
N VAL A 687 -11.90 -3.80 24.66
CA VAL A 687 -12.30 -5.21 24.39
C VAL A 687 -11.11 -6.17 24.27
N LYS A 688 -10.00 -5.71 23.67
CA LYS A 688 -8.81 -6.54 23.47
C LYS A 688 -7.96 -6.73 24.72
N TYR A 689 -8.21 -5.92 25.75
CA TYR A 689 -7.32 -5.79 26.90
C TYR A 689 -7.97 -6.22 28.20
N ILE A 690 -9.27 -5.96 28.35
CA ILE A 690 -10.02 -6.22 29.58
C ILE A 690 -11.26 -7.06 29.24
N PRO A 691 -11.37 -8.28 29.81
CA PRO A 691 -12.56 -9.10 29.65
C PRO A 691 -13.82 -8.38 30.16
N LEU A 692 -14.97 -8.67 29.55
CA LEU A 692 -16.22 -7.97 29.83
C LEU A 692 -16.63 -8.11 31.32
N GLU A 693 -16.42 -9.29 31.87
CA GLU A 693 -16.66 -9.62 33.28
C GLU A 693 -15.81 -8.79 34.25
N GLU A 694 -14.63 -8.32 33.81
CA GLU A 694 -13.74 -7.47 34.62
C GLU A 694 -14.06 -5.97 34.50
N MET A 695 -14.98 -5.59 33.59
CA MET A 695 -15.46 -4.22 33.45
C MET A 695 -16.66 -3.93 34.36
N GLN A 696 -17.48 -4.94 34.64
CA GLN A 696 -18.75 -4.79 35.34
C GLN A 696 -18.56 -4.43 36.83
N ASN A 697 -19.35 -3.48 37.34
CA ASN A 697 -19.36 -3.05 38.75
C ASN A 697 -18.00 -2.54 39.28
N ARG A 698 -17.16 -1.99 38.39
CA ARG A 698 -15.82 -1.51 38.73
C ARG A 698 -15.78 0.01 38.87
N LYS A 699 -15.05 0.50 39.88
CA LYS A 699 -14.75 1.93 40.02
C LYS A 699 -13.54 2.29 39.16
N VAL A 700 -13.64 3.38 38.41
CA VAL A 700 -12.62 3.84 37.44
C VAL A 700 -12.50 5.37 37.47
N CYS A 701 -11.37 5.92 37.02
CA CYS A 701 -11.25 7.36 36.79
C CYS A 701 -11.79 7.74 35.40
N VAL A 702 -12.64 8.76 35.34
CA VAL A 702 -13.38 9.14 34.12
C VAL A 702 -13.24 10.64 33.85
N LEU A 703 -12.82 11.01 32.65
CA LEU A 703 -12.78 12.41 32.21
C LEU A 703 -14.13 12.85 31.64
N CYS A 704 -14.77 13.82 32.30
CA CYS A 704 -16.17 14.18 32.10
C CYS A 704 -16.41 15.47 31.29
N ASN A 705 -15.39 16.29 31.05
CA ASN A 705 -15.57 17.58 30.35
C ASN A 705 -15.05 17.60 28.90
N LEU A 706 -14.87 16.43 28.28
CA LEU A 706 -14.67 16.32 26.83
C LEU A 706 -15.98 16.55 26.07
N LYS A 707 -15.87 17.05 24.83
CA LYS A 707 -17.03 17.10 23.93
C LYS A 707 -17.46 15.69 23.54
N PRO A 708 -18.77 15.38 23.51
CA PRO A 708 -19.22 14.06 23.09
C PRO A 708 -18.77 13.71 21.66
N VAL A 709 -18.25 12.50 21.47
CA VAL A 709 -17.75 12.00 20.18
C VAL A 709 -18.55 10.79 19.75
N ALA A 710 -19.03 10.78 18.52
CA ALA A 710 -19.67 9.60 17.94
C ALA A 710 -18.60 8.56 17.57
N MET A 711 -18.66 7.38 18.18
CA MET A 711 -17.80 6.24 17.90
C MET A 711 -18.70 5.14 17.35
N ARG A 712 -18.58 4.88 16.04
CA ARG A 712 -19.37 3.84 15.34
C ARG A 712 -20.90 3.98 15.52
N GLY A 713 -21.38 5.22 15.64
CA GLY A 713 -22.81 5.55 15.72
C GLY A 713 -23.31 5.85 17.14
N ILE A 714 -22.59 5.43 18.18
CA ILE A 714 -22.93 5.70 19.59
C ILE A 714 -22.11 6.90 20.08
N LYS A 715 -22.75 7.87 20.74
CA LYS A 715 -22.05 9.03 21.31
C LYS A 715 -21.43 8.67 22.65
N SER A 716 -20.12 8.80 22.76
CA SER A 716 -19.40 8.74 24.03
C SER A 716 -19.41 10.12 24.70
N HIS A 717 -19.95 10.21 25.91
CA HIS A 717 -20.16 11.44 26.69
C HIS A 717 -19.09 11.67 27.77
N ALA A 718 -18.13 10.76 27.90
CA ALA A 718 -16.97 10.87 28.77
C ALA A 718 -15.89 9.92 28.25
N MET A 719 -14.77 9.81 28.96
CA MET A 719 -13.69 8.89 28.61
C MET A 719 -13.16 8.20 29.86
N VAL A 720 -13.08 6.88 29.83
CA VAL A 720 -12.43 6.09 30.88
C VAL A 720 -10.92 6.20 30.73
N LEU A 721 -10.22 6.52 31.82
CA LEU A 721 -8.76 6.63 31.81
C LEU A 721 -8.11 5.27 32.04
N ALA A 722 -7.16 4.92 31.18
CA ALA A 722 -6.39 3.69 31.28
C ALA A 722 -4.90 3.94 31.04
N ALA A 723 -4.03 3.22 31.76
CA ALA A 723 -2.59 3.18 31.49
C ALA A 723 -2.28 2.14 30.43
N SER A 724 -1.34 2.44 29.54
CA SER A 724 -0.80 1.52 28.54
C SER A 724 0.69 1.26 28.79
N SER A 725 1.14 0.04 28.55
CA SER A 725 2.58 -0.26 28.43
C SER A 725 3.17 0.41 27.19
N ASP A 726 4.50 0.63 27.18
CA ASP A 726 5.25 1.28 26.10
C ASP A 726 5.10 0.59 24.73
N ASP A 727 4.91 -0.74 24.74
CA ASP A 727 4.70 -1.56 23.55
C ASP A 727 3.20 -1.72 23.18
N HIS A 728 2.31 -1.07 23.93
CA HIS A 728 0.85 -1.14 23.81
C HIS A 728 0.25 -2.57 23.86
N THR A 729 0.98 -3.54 24.40
CA THR A 729 0.50 -4.93 24.54
C THR A 729 -0.40 -5.11 25.76
N LYS A 730 -0.28 -4.23 26.76
CA LYS A 730 -1.08 -4.27 27.99
C LYS A 730 -1.72 -2.91 28.27
N VAL A 731 -3.00 -2.93 28.61
CA VAL A 731 -3.78 -1.75 29.03
C VAL A 731 -4.53 -2.07 30.31
N GLU A 732 -4.47 -1.17 31.29
CA GLU A 732 -5.13 -1.33 32.60
C GLU A 732 -5.88 -0.06 32.99
N LEU A 733 -7.05 -0.22 33.60
CA LEU A 733 -7.84 0.90 34.11
C LEU A 733 -7.13 1.63 35.24
N VAL A 734 -7.28 2.95 35.29
CA VAL A 734 -6.88 3.76 36.46
C VAL A 734 -7.96 3.63 37.54
N GLU A 735 -7.63 2.93 38.60
CA GLU A 735 -8.54 2.58 39.69
C GLU A 735 -8.41 3.55 40.87
N PRO A 736 -9.51 4.14 41.35
CA PRO A 736 -9.50 4.87 42.60
C PRO A 736 -9.50 3.91 43.81
N PRO A 737 -9.09 4.38 45.00
CA PRO A 737 -9.18 3.58 46.23
C PRO A 737 -10.60 3.08 46.49
N ALA A 738 -10.74 1.89 47.09
CA ALA A 738 -12.05 1.26 47.32
C ALA A 738 -13.05 2.17 48.08
N GLY A 739 -12.54 2.99 49.01
CA GLY A 739 -13.32 3.95 49.80
C GLY A 739 -13.70 5.25 49.09
N ALA A 740 -13.24 5.51 47.87
CA ALA A 740 -13.54 6.74 47.13
C ALA A 740 -15.02 6.79 46.74
N ALA A 741 -15.67 7.95 46.88
CA ALA A 741 -17.09 8.09 46.60
C ALA A 741 -17.35 8.20 45.07
N VAL A 742 -18.45 7.64 44.58
CA VAL A 742 -18.84 7.80 43.17
C VAL A 742 -19.19 9.27 42.91
N GLY A 743 -18.68 9.82 41.81
CA GLY A 743 -18.76 11.24 41.45
C GLY A 743 -17.75 12.15 42.13
N GLU A 744 -16.93 11.62 43.04
CA GLU A 744 -15.86 12.38 43.66
C GLU A 744 -14.85 12.86 42.62
N ARG A 745 -14.49 14.14 42.69
CA ARG A 745 -13.50 14.74 41.80
C ARG A 745 -12.08 14.33 42.21
N VAL A 746 -11.29 13.88 41.25
CA VAL A 746 -9.85 13.64 41.42
C VAL A 746 -9.12 14.98 41.48
N THR A 747 -8.26 15.13 42.48
CA THR A 747 -7.50 16.34 42.76
C THR A 747 -6.00 16.11 42.60
N PHE A 748 -5.26 17.21 42.39
CA PHE A 748 -3.82 17.22 42.18
C PHE A 748 -3.19 18.22 43.14
N ALA A 749 -2.32 17.76 44.05
CA ALA A 749 -1.67 18.63 45.03
C ALA A 749 -0.91 19.78 44.33
N GLY A 750 -1.12 21.01 44.80
CA GLY A 750 -0.51 22.22 44.20
C GLY A 750 -1.27 22.79 43.00
N TYR A 751 -2.36 22.16 42.53
CA TYR A 751 -3.24 22.69 41.49
C TYR A 751 -4.63 22.93 42.04
N SER A 752 -5.03 24.19 42.13
CA SER A 752 -6.39 24.60 42.53
C SER A 752 -7.12 25.27 41.35
N GLY A 753 -8.43 25.04 41.26
CA GLY A 753 -9.28 25.63 40.23
C GLY A 753 -10.52 24.78 39.91
N GLU A 754 -11.53 25.45 39.36
CA GLU A 754 -12.73 24.78 38.85
C GLU A 754 -12.47 24.15 37.47
N PRO A 755 -13.09 23.00 37.16
CA PRO A 755 -12.93 22.38 35.86
C PRO A 755 -13.56 23.27 34.79
N GLU A 756 -13.00 23.22 33.58
CA GLU A 756 -13.60 23.92 32.45
C GLU A 756 -14.91 23.22 32.06
N ALA A 757 -15.99 23.97 31.83
CA ALA A 757 -17.30 23.39 31.53
C ALA A 757 -17.29 22.48 30.27
N SER A 758 -16.41 22.78 29.31
CA SER A 758 -16.14 21.91 28.16
C SER A 758 -14.78 22.23 27.57
N LEU A 759 -13.93 21.22 27.40
CA LEU A 759 -12.62 21.37 26.79
C LEU A 759 -12.77 21.69 25.30
N SER A 760 -12.53 22.95 24.90
CA SER A 760 -12.71 23.40 23.52
C SER A 760 -11.65 22.81 22.57
N GLY A 761 -12.06 22.30 21.40
CA GLY A 761 -11.14 21.75 20.40
C GLY A 761 -10.15 22.76 19.77
N LYS A 762 -10.34 24.07 20.01
CA LYS A 762 -9.44 25.14 19.53
C LYS A 762 -8.22 25.33 20.44
N SER A 763 -8.33 25.03 21.74
CA SER A 763 -7.27 25.29 22.73
C SER A 763 -6.33 24.08 22.98
N LYS A 764 -6.71 22.89 22.50
CA LYS A 764 -6.00 21.60 22.67
C LYS A 764 -5.57 21.35 24.13
N VAL A 765 -6.47 21.63 25.08
CA VAL A 765 -6.16 21.57 26.52
C VAL A 765 -5.91 20.13 26.96
N TRP A 766 -6.76 19.19 26.53
CA TRP A 766 -6.60 17.77 26.84
C TRP A 766 -5.29 17.23 26.28
N GLU A 767 -4.99 17.46 25.00
CA GLU A 767 -3.82 16.88 24.34
C GLU A 767 -2.50 17.39 24.92
N LYS A 768 -2.47 18.61 25.46
CA LYS A 768 -1.30 19.14 26.17
C LYS A 768 -1.13 18.51 27.54
N LEU A 769 -2.22 18.30 28.27
CA LEU A 769 -2.18 17.77 29.63
C LEU A 769 -1.99 16.26 29.65
N ALA A 770 -2.59 15.54 28.70
CA ALA A 770 -2.50 14.09 28.57
C ALA A 770 -1.06 13.61 28.32
N ALA A 771 -0.22 14.43 27.68
CA ALA A 771 1.19 14.12 27.46
C ALA A 771 2.00 13.97 28.77
N ASP A 772 1.51 14.56 29.86
CA ASP A 772 2.14 14.47 31.19
C ASP A 772 1.44 13.46 32.11
N LEU A 773 0.37 12.78 31.65
CA LEU A 773 -0.35 11.78 32.44
C LEU A 773 0.29 10.40 32.29
N HIS A 774 0.73 9.82 33.40
CA HIS A 774 1.39 8.51 33.41
C HIS A 774 1.23 7.81 34.76
N SER A 775 1.45 6.49 34.82
CA SER A 775 1.67 5.80 36.08
C SER A 775 3.14 5.88 36.48
N ASN A 776 3.48 6.10 37.75
CA ASN A 776 4.88 6.14 38.19
C ASN A 776 5.44 4.73 38.52
N GLY A 777 6.69 4.66 38.99
CA GLY A 777 7.35 3.41 39.40
C GLY A 777 6.61 2.62 40.51
N GLU A 778 5.76 3.28 41.29
CA GLU A 778 4.92 2.67 42.33
C GLU A 778 3.51 2.30 41.83
N ARG A 779 3.25 2.48 40.53
CA ARG A 779 1.96 2.27 39.84
C ARG A 779 0.88 3.26 40.26
N VAL A 780 1.27 4.43 40.77
CA VAL A 780 0.36 5.53 41.09
C VAL A 780 0.13 6.36 39.82
N ALA A 781 -1.14 6.68 39.52
CA ALA A 781 -1.46 7.57 38.41
C ALA A 781 -1.09 9.01 38.78
N CYS A 782 -0.34 9.69 37.90
CA CYS A 782 0.23 11.00 38.12
C CYS A 782 0.03 11.93 36.92
N TYR A 783 -0.08 13.23 37.21
CA TYR A 783 0.17 14.30 36.24
C TYR A 783 1.52 14.92 36.56
N LYS A 784 2.50 14.81 35.65
CA LYS A 784 3.92 15.01 36.00
C LYS A 784 4.22 14.17 37.25
N ASP A 785 4.84 14.74 38.28
CA ASP A 785 5.14 14.02 39.52
C ASP A 785 4.01 14.07 40.58
N VAL A 786 2.80 14.57 40.22
CA VAL A 786 1.71 14.79 41.19
C VAL A 786 0.63 13.70 41.09
N PRO A 787 0.34 12.95 42.17
CA PRO A 787 -0.65 11.88 42.18
C PRO A 787 -2.09 12.33 41.97
N PHE A 788 -2.87 11.49 41.28
CA PHE A 788 -4.32 11.52 41.25
C PHE A 788 -4.83 11.17 42.64
N THR A 789 -5.47 12.12 43.31
CA THR A 789 -5.85 11.98 44.73
C THR A 789 -7.35 12.15 44.93
N THR A 790 -7.95 11.21 45.68
CA THR A 790 -9.28 11.32 46.27
C THR A 790 -9.18 11.42 47.79
N SER A 791 -10.30 11.70 48.46
CA SER A 791 -10.41 11.68 49.93
C SER A 791 -10.04 10.33 50.56
N ALA A 792 -10.14 9.24 49.80
CA ALA A 792 -9.80 7.90 50.23
C ALA A 792 -8.36 7.46 49.89
N GLY A 793 -7.57 8.31 49.21
CA GLY A 793 -6.18 8.05 48.84
C GLY A 793 -5.87 8.23 47.36
N VAL A 794 -4.76 7.65 46.90
CA VAL A 794 -4.26 7.84 45.52
C VAL A 794 -4.82 6.79 44.55
N CYS A 795 -5.07 7.20 43.31
CA CYS A 795 -5.50 6.31 42.23
C CYS A 795 -4.29 5.52 41.68
N LYS A 796 -4.50 4.25 41.34
CA LYS A 796 -3.43 3.32 40.93
C LYS A 796 -3.83 2.49 39.72
N VAL A 797 -2.84 1.89 39.10
CA VAL A 797 -3.01 0.83 38.10
C VAL A 797 -2.42 -0.46 38.64
N LYS A 798 -2.86 -1.61 38.12
CA LYS A 798 -2.63 -2.91 38.76
C LYS A 798 -1.15 -3.32 38.68
N THR A 799 -0.55 -3.19 37.51
CA THR A 799 0.81 -3.67 37.22
C THR A 799 1.64 -2.75 36.32
N ILE A 800 1.03 -1.85 35.54
CA ILE A 800 1.77 -0.98 34.60
C ILE A 800 2.48 0.13 35.38
N ALA A 801 3.82 0.09 35.44
CA ALA A 801 4.64 1.18 35.95
C ALA A 801 5.23 1.99 34.79
N ASN A 802 5.32 3.31 34.93
CA ASN A 802 5.83 4.24 33.91
C ASN A 802 5.03 4.24 32.60
N GLY A 803 3.75 3.82 32.62
CA GLY A 803 2.91 3.75 31.42
C GLY A 803 2.11 5.03 31.18
N GLU A 804 1.92 5.40 29.93
CA GLU A 804 1.10 6.56 29.55
C GLU A 804 -0.37 6.35 29.92
N ILE A 805 -1.02 7.36 30.50
CA ILE A 805 -2.45 7.34 30.83
C ILE A 805 -3.23 8.16 29.80
N ARG A 806 -4.23 7.54 29.18
CA ARG A 806 -5.09 8.19 28.18
C ARG A 806 -6.55 7.85 28.34
#